data_AF-A0A327JLE6-F1
#
_entry.id   AF-A0A327JLE6-F1
#
_cell.length_a   1.000
_cell.length_b   1.000
_cell.length_c   1.000
_cell.angle_alpha   90.00
_cell.angle_beta   90.00
_cell.angle_gamma   90.00
#
_symmetry.space_group_name_H-M   'P 1'
#
loop_
_entity.id
_entity.type
_entity.pdbx_description
1 polymer ?
#
loop_
_entity_poly.entity_id
_entity_poly.type
_entity_poly.pdbx_seq_one_letter_code
_entity_poly.pdbx_strand_id
1 'polypeptide(L)'
;MARAIAAHASDWIRRFFVRQTNDDDVLRGHVKLLARPAYSRLLKAEPYIRRSIPVLIIVFVVTLALVRATSLISDRVEIKAEAEDELSLIATALSSQLNLSEPKLPEAGFQTALRAALADSLPPGATSDQRMILVADANGAVAASAPTRLDLDGHALTEYLGYSQPLTTFGARAGVLEYTLPNGQDVIATVRHINGRVGMVAVVQPVDAILSDWRMRVSSHVSLFVCTAGTLIILVYAYFAQSTRAHEADTIYSRTQARIETALQRGRCGLIDWDLSRGRMFWSTSMYDILHMPPRDDLIGFGEVNALVHPDDGSLYELAESLLRDQEYIVDRVFRMRRADGTWIWLQIRAEVVKETPAGSAHLIGIAVDITEQRKLAERTATADMRLRDAIETISEAFVLWDTENRLVMCNTKYQQFFDLPAGAIVAGTHYEDVMREAREPIVMTQIIEDDRAEQGSRSYEAQLEGDRWLQISERRTKDGGFVSVGTDISALKRHEEKLMDSERRLMATVADLRQSRKKLETQAQQLVELAEKYADEKTRAEDANKAKSEFLANMSHELRTPLNAIIGFSDIMQQGMFGDLGCDKYMEYCSDINESGTHLLDVINDILDMSKIETGRLSLKMEPLDFNEIVRESTRIMSPEAAQKNITINADLPNDAEAVGDRRAMKQILINLLSNAVKFTGDRGQVTVRARRADGGLNIEIEDTGIGISRADVNRLGQPFVQVENQFTKSHKGAGLGLAISRSLIELHGGEMDIRSEIGVGTIVAIRLPGPADTDEVREFQETMDI
;
A
#
# COMPACT_ATOMS: atom_id res chain seq x y z
N MET A 1 9.50 5.75 25.25
CA MET A 1 8.22 5.21 25.78
C MET A 1 7.14 4.98 24.72
N ALA A 2 7.05 5.77 23.63
CA ALA A 2 6.05 5.54 22.56
C ALA A 2 6.37 4.36 21.59
N ARG A 3 7.64 3.97 21.45
CA ARG A 3 8.05 2.81 20.62
C ARG A 3 7.77 1.43 21.27
N ALA A 4 7.69 1.37 22.60
CA ALA A 4 7.35 0.11 23.31
C ALA A 4 5.85 -0.22 23.22
N ILE A 5 5.00 0.78 23.00
CA ILE A 5 3.54 0.61 22.86
C ILE A 5 3.17 0.22 21.42
N ALA A 6 3.92 0.70 20.41
CA ALA A 6 3.69 0.35 19.00
C ALA A 6 4.14 -1.07 18.64
N ALA A 7 5.21 -1.59 19.25
CA ALA A 7 5.69 -2.96 19.02
C ALA A 7 4.79 -4.03 19.66
N HIS A 8 4.12 -3.72 20.78
CA HIS A 8 3.13 -4.62 21.38
C HIS A 8 1.78 -4.60 20.64
N ALA A 9 1.44 -3.51 19.95
CA ALA A 9 0.21 -3.40 19.17
C ALA A 9 0.28 -4.16 17.83
N SER A 10 1.44 -4.19 17.16
CA SER A 10 1.62 -4.90 15.89
C SER A 10 1.63 -6.43 16.04
N ASP A 11 2.14 -6.93 17.16
CA ASP A 11 2.17 -8.36 17.48
C ASP A 11 0.79 -8.89 17.92
N TRP A 12 -0.05 -8.02 18.48
CA TRP A 12 -1.44 -8.35 18.85
C TRP A 12 -2.37 -8.40 17.63
N ILE A 13 -2.19 -7.50 16.66
CA ILE A 13 -2.99 -7.43 15.43
C ILE A 13 -2.63 -8.58 14.45
N ARG A 14 -1.34 -8.98 14.38
CA ARG A 14 -0.93 -10.14 13.55
C ARG A 14 -1.49 -11.47 14.04
N ARG A 15 -1.72 -11.64 15.36
CA ARG A 15 -2.33 -12.86 15.92
C ARG A 15 -3.82 -12.98 15.65
N PHE A 16 -4.52 -11.89 15.33
CA PHE A 16 -5.98 -11.90 15.13
C PHE A 16 -6.41 -12.09 13.67
N PHE A 17 -5.54 -11.78 12.69
CA PHE A 17 -5.95 -11.67 11.28
C PHE A 17 -5.35 -12.67 10.29
N VAL A 18 -4.46 -13.58 10.70
CA VAL A 18 -3.91 -14.61 9.80
C VAL A 18 -3.88 -15.98 10.47
N ARG A 19 -5.01 -16.70 10.42
CA ARG A 19 -5.11 -18.17 10.18
C ARG A 19 -6.59 -18.58 10.08
N GLN A 20 -7.19 -18.41 8.91
CA GLN A 20 -8.36 -19.21 8.50
C GLN A 20 -7.90 -20.05 7.31
N THR A 21 -7.08 -21.05 7.62
CA THR A 21 -6.84 -22.21 6.75
C THR A 21 -7.50 -23.37 7.43
N ASN A 22 -8.41 -24.05 6.71
CA ASN A 22 -9.01 -25.35 7.02
C ASN A 22 -8.37 -26.06 8.21
N ASP A 23 -9.04 -26.05 9.36
CA ASP A 23 -8.66 -26.88 10.50
C ASP A 23 -9.93 -27.33 11.24
N ASP A 24 -10.94 -27.75 10.48
CA ASP A 24 -12.16 -28.38 11.00
C ASP A 24 -11.92 -29.82 11.46
N ASP A 25 -10.67 -30.31 11.49
CA ASP A 25 -10.36 -31.71 11.81
C ASP A 25 -9.50 -31.94 13.06
N VAL A 26 -9.22 -30.93 13.90
CA VAL A 26 -8.29 -31.10 15.05
C VAL A 26 -8.91 -30.93 16.45
N LEU A 27 -10.20 -30.61 16.60
CA LEU A 27 -10.80 -30.42 17.93
C LEU A 27 -11.95 -31.39 18.25
N ARG A 28 -11.62 -32.69 18.27
CA ARG A 28 -12.40 -33.69 19.03
C ARG A 28 -11.96 -33.70 20.50
N GLY A 29 -12.92 -33.47 21.40
CA GLY A 29 -12.81 -33.82 22.82
C GLY A 29 -12.52 -32.66 23.78
N HIS A 30 -13.37 -32.52 24.80
CA HIS A 30 -13.23 -31.73 26.04
C HIS A 30 -13.25 -30.18 26.00
N VAL A 31 -12.92 -29.49 24.90
CA VAL A 31 -12.98 -28.00 24.87
C VAL A 31 -14.42 -27.46 24.75
N LYS A 32 -15.38 -28.28 24.28
CA LYS A 32 -16.80 -27.90 24.14
C LYS A 32 -17.54 -27.65 25.47
N LEU A 33 -17.01 -28.12 26.60
CA LEU A 33 -17.69 -28.04 27.91
C LEU A 33 -17.30 -26.80 28.73
N LEU A 34 -16.09 -26.26 28.55
CA LEU A 34 -15.61 -25.10 29.31
C LEU A 34 -15.90 -23.75 28.64
N ALA A 35 -16.12 -23.71 27.32
CA ALA A 35 -16.33 -22.47 26.57
C ALA A 35 -17.81 -22.05 26.38
N ARG A 36 -18.79 -22.94 26.63
CA ARG A 36 -20.22 -22.71 26.29
C ARG A 36 -20.86 -21.44 26.89
N PRO A 37 -20.69 -21.08 28.18
CA PRO A 37 -21.38 -19.91 28.73
C PRO A 37 -20.74 -18.57 28.32
N ALA A 38 -19.41 -18.51 28.14
CA ALA A 38 -18.72 -17.30 27.71
C ALA A 38 -18.86 -17.07 26.20
N TYR A 39 -18.74 -18.14 25.40
CA TYR A 39 -18.87 -18.09 23.93
C TYR A 39 -20.30 -17.75 23.49
N SER A 40 -21.32 -18.31 24.16
CA SER A 40 -22.73 -17.98 23.86
C SER A 40 -23.12 -16.55 24.25
N ARG A 41 -22.51 -15.96 25.29
CA ARG A 41 -22.66 -14.54 25.63
C ARG A 41 -22.00 -13.65 24.58
N LEU A 42 -20.83 -14.06 24.05
CA LEU A 42 -20.14 -13.32 23.00
C LEU A 42 -20.91 -13.34 21.68
N LEU A 43 -21.43 -14.49 21.26
CA LEU A 43 -22.31 -14.64 20.08
C LEU A 43 -23.62 -13.85 20.20
N LYS A 44 -24.18 -13.72 21.41
CA LYS A 44 -25.35 -12.86 21.66
C LYS A 44 -25.01 -11.37 21.65
N ALA A 45 -23.79 -10.99 22.01
CA ALA A 45 -23.33 -9.60 22.05
C ALA A 45 -22.81 -9.09 20.69
N GLU A 46 -22.32 -9.98 19.83
CA GLU A 46 -21.80 -9.69 18.49
C GLU A 46 -22.71 -8.77 17.64
N PRO A 47 -24.04 -8.98 17.52
CA PRO A 47 -24.90 -8.10 16.73
C PRO A 47 -25.03 -6.69 17.33
N TYR A 48 -24.95 -6.56 18.66
CA TYR A 48 -24.99 -5.27 19.35
C TYR A 48 -23.67 -4.51 19.16
N ILE A 49 -22.53 -5.19 19.31
CA ILE A 49 -21.20 -4.63 19.07
C ILE A 49 -21.07 -4.16 17.61
N ARG A 50 -21.53 -4.97 16.65
CA ARG A 50 -21.51 -4.61 15.23
C ARG A 50 -22.38 -3.38 14.95
N ARG A 51 -23.54 -3.23 15.60
CA ARG A 51 -24.38 -2.03 15.45
C ARG A 51 -23.81 -0.79 16.15
N SER A 52 -23.03 -0.95 17.21
CA SER A 52 -22.45 0.19 17.94
C SER A 52 -21.21 0.79 17.28
N ILE A 53 -20.43 0.02 16.52
CA ILE A 53 -19.18 0.48 15.88
C ILE A 53 -19.38 1.73 14.99
N PRO A 54 -20.36 1.78 14.06
CA PRO A 54 -20.61 2.98 13.25
C PRO A 54 -20.96 4.20 14.11
N VAL A 55 -21.78 4.00 15.14
CA VAL A 55 -22.21 5.08 16.03
C VAL A 55 -21.03 5.65 16.81
N LEU A 56 -20.18 4.78 17.38
CA LEU A 56 -18.95 5.18 18.07
C LEU A 56 -18.00 5.96 17.17
N ILE A 57 -17.85 5.54 15.92
CA ILE A 57 -17.01 6.20 14.94
C ILE A 57 -17.56 7.57 14.55
N ILE A 58 -18.87 7.69 14.31
CA ILE A 58 -19.52 8.98 14.04
C ILE A 58 -19.31 9.92 15.23
N VAL A 59 -19.53 9.43 16.45
CA VAL A 59 -19.29 10.21 17.68
C VAL A 59 -17.83 10.66 17.77
N PHE A 60 -16.88 9.77 17.44
CA PHE A 60 -15.46 10.10 17.43
C PHE A 60 -15.11 11.19 16.41
N VAL A 61 -15.62 11.08 15.17
CA VAL A 61 -15.41 12.09 14.11
C VAL A 61 -16.01 13.44 14.50
N VAL A 62 -17.22 13.45 15.06
CA VAL A 62 -17.88 14.68 15.55
C VAL A 62 -17.08 15.32 16.68
N THR A 63 -16.58 14.51 17.62
CA THR A 63 -15.77 15.00 18.75
C THR A 63 -14.46 15.61 18.23
N LEU A 64 -13.81 14.94 17.29
CA LEU A 64 -12.58 15.45 16.66
C LEU A 64 -12.84 16.76 15.91
N ALA A 65 -13.96 16.86 15.18
CA ALA A 65 -14.36 18.08 14.50
C ALA A 65 -14.55 19.24 15.49
N LEU A 66 -15.23 18.99 16.61
CA LEU A 66 -15.47 19.98 17.65
C LEU A 66 -14.14 20.49 18.24
N VAL A 67 -13.24 19.59 18.62
CA VAL A 67 -11.91 19.93 19.17
C VAL A 67 -11.08 20.75 18.18
N ARG A 68 -11.09 20.37 16.90
CA ARG A 68 -10.38 21.13 15.85
C ARG A 68 -10.99 22.50 15.61
N ALA A 69 -12.32 22.62 15.61
CA ALA A 69 -13.00 23.89 15.48
C ALA A 69 -12.67 24.83 16.65
N THR A 70 -12.69 24.33 17.89
CA THR A 70 -12.32 25.14 19.07
C THR A 70 -10.87 25.58 19.03
N SER A 71 -9.94 24.72 18.58
CA SER A 71 -8.53 25.07 18.41
C SER A 71 -8.36 26.20 17.39
N LEU A 72 -8.96 26.07 16.20
CA LEU A 72 -8.83 27.09 15.15
C LEU A 72 -9.42 28.45 15.56
N ILE A 73 -10.51 28.45 16.33
CA ILE A 73 -11.08 29.68 16.89
C ILE A 73 -10.13 30.30 17.92
N SER A 74 -9.54 29.49 18.80
CA SER A 74 -8.56 29.96 19.79
C SER A 74 -7.34 30.57 19.10
N ASP A 75 -6.77 29.88 18.11
CA ASP A 75 -5.61 30.37 17.35
C ASP A 75 -5.91 31.72 16.69
N ARG A 76 -7.11 31.91 16.16
CA ARG A 76 -7.51 33.18 15.54
C ARG A 76 -7.50 34.34 16.54
N VAL A 77 -7.99 34.10 17.75
CA VAL A 77 -8.06 35.11 18.81
C VAL A 77 -6.64 35.46 19.29
N GLU A 78 -5.78 34.44 19.45
CA GLU A 78 -4.40 34.62 19.91
C GLU A 78 -3.56 35.41 18.90
N ILE A 79 -3.61 35.06 17.61
CA ILE A 79 -2.89 35.79 16.54
C ILE A 79 -3.30 37.27 16.49
N LYS A 80 -4.59 37.54 16.68
CA LYS A 80 -5.09 38.90 16.69
C LYS A 80 -4.57 39.68 17.91
N ALA A 81 -4.58 39.07 19.09
CA ALA A 81 -4.05 39.68 20.31
C ALA A 81 -2.54 39.96 20.20
N GLU A 82 -1.77 39.01 19.64
CA GLU A 82 -0.34 39.16 19.41
C GLU A 82 -0.05 40.31 18.43
N ALA A 83 -0.83 40.44 17.35
CA ALA A 83 -0.71 41.55 16.42
C ALA A 83 -1.05 42.91 17.07
N GLU A 84 -2.05 42.96 17.95
CA GLU A 84 -2.38 44.17 18.71
C GLU A 84 -1.20 44.58 19.62
N ASP A 85 -0.61 43.65 20.35
CA ASP A 85 0.55 43.90 21.21
C ASP A 85 1.77 44.36 20.40
N GLU A 86 2.05 43.72 19.26
CA GLU A 86 3.15 44.08 18.36
C GLU A 86 2.98 45.50 17.79
N LEU A 87 1.78 45.84 17.31
CA LEU A 87 1.46 47.19 16.81
C LEU A 87 1.68 48.25 17.89
N SER A 88 1.23 47.97 19.11
CA SER A 88 1.42 48.86 20.25
C SER A 88 2.89 49.08 20.59
N LEU A 89 3.70 48.00 20.53
CA LEU A 89 5.14 48.03 20.82
C LEU A 89 5.91 48.80 19.75
N ILE A 90 5.63 48.54 18.46
CA ILE A 90 6.24 49.26 17.33
C ILE A 90 5.89 50.76 17.40
N ALA A 91 4.62 51.09 17.60
CA ALA A 91 4.20 52.49 17.74
C ALA A 91 4.92 53.17 18.92
N THR A 92 5.10 52.47 20.04
CA THR A 92 5.82 52.99 21.21
C THR A 92 7.29 53.23 20.89
N ALA A 93 7.98 52.25 20.31
CA ALA A 93 9.38 52.36 19.94
C ALA A 93 9.62 53.51 18.94
N LEU A 94 8.79 53.59 17.89
CA LEU A 94 8.86 54.66 16.89
C LEU A 94 8.61 56.03 17.49
N SER A 95 7.57 56.18 18.32
CA SER A 95 7.27 57.46 18.96
C SER A 95 8.41 57.92 19.88
N SER A 96 9.05 56.98 20.59
CA SER A 96 10.20 57.27 21.45
C SER A 96 11.43 57.68 20.65
N GLN A 97 11.76 56.96 19.57
CA GLN A 97 12.94 57.26 18.76
C GLN A 97 12.77 58.56 17.95
N LEU A 98 11.59 58.79 17.38
CA LEU A 98 11.32 60.03 16.64
C LEU A 98 11.32 61.26 17.55
N ASN A 99 10.81 61.17 18.79
CA ASN A 99 10.93 62.26 19.78
C ASN A 99 12.39 62.62 20.09
N LEU A 100 13.33 61.67 20.02
CA LEU A 100 14.76 61.90 20.29
C LEU A 100 15.52 62.45 19.07
N SER A 101 15.09 62.08 17.86
CA SER A 101 15.77 62.40 16.61
C SER A 101 15.25 63.68 15.94
N GLU A 102 13.95 63.99 16.07
CA GLU A 102 13.28 65.13 15.42
C GLU A 102 13.92 66.51 15.72
N PRO A 103 14.34 66.82 16.96
CA PRO A 103 14.99 68.10 17.27
C PRO A 103 16.35 68.30 16.58
N LYS A 104 16.98 67.23 16.10
CA LYS A 104 18.31 67.24 15.45
C LYS A 104 18.22 67.38 13.94
N LEU A 105 17.02 67.35 13.36
CA LEU A 105 16.82 67.39 11.91
C LEU A 105 16.93 68.82 11.35
N PRO A 106 17.64 69.02 10.23
CA PRO A 106 17.82 70.33 9.60
C PRO A 106 16.48 70.95 9.14
N GLU A 107 16.39 72.28 9.18
CA GLU A 107 15.20 73.02 8.71
C GLU A 107 15.04 72.96 7.19
N ALA A 108 16.14 73.04 6.44
CA ALA A 108 16.13 72.86 4.99
C ALA A 108 16.08 71.36 4.64
N GLY A 109 15.08 70.95 3.87
CA GLY A 109 14.91 69.53 3.48
C GLY A 109 14.34 68.63 4.59
N PHE A 110 13.60 69.20 5.54
CA PHE A 110 13.05 68.49 6.70
C PHE A 110 12.31 67.19 6.36
N GLN A 111 11.47 67.16 5.32
CA GLN A 111 10.75 65.94 4.92
C GLN A 111 11.69 64.81 4.47
N THR A 112 12.74 65.13 3.71
CA THR A 112 13.73 64.14 3.27
C THR A 112 14.54 63.61 4.45
N ALA A 113 14.91 64.50 5.38
CA ALA A 113 15.63 64.12 6.60
C ALA A 113 14.73 63.29 7.55
N LEU A 114 13.43 63.60 7.63
CA LEU A 114 12.44 62.86 8.41
C LEU A 114 12.21 61.46 7.84
N ARG A 115 12.19 61.29 6.52
CA ARG A 115 12.10 59.96 5.87
C ARG A 115 13.32 59.10 6.17
N ALA A 116 14.52 59.69 6.11
CA ALA A 116 15.76 59.00 6.49
C ALA A 116 15.74 58.60 7.97
N ALA A 117 15.34 59.53 8.85
CA ALA A 117 15.23 59.24 10.28
C ALA A 117 14.16 58.19 10.60
N LEU A 118 13.03 58.19 9.88
CA LEU A 118 12.01 57.14 9.99
C LEU A 118 12.58 55.79 9.55
N ALA A 119 13.24 55.73 8.40
CA ALA A 119 13.87 54.50 7.90
C ALA A 119 14.90 53.92 8.88
N ASP A 120 15.73 54.78 9.49
CA ASP A 120 16.73 54.38 10.49
C ASP A 120 16.11 53.97 11.84
N SER A 121 14.88 54.42 12.12
CA SER A 121 14.15 54.12 13.37
C SER A 121 13.24 52.90 13.27
N LEU A 122 13.09 52.29 12.10
CA LEU A 122 12.24 51.12 11.91
C LEU A 122 12.91 49.85 12.45
N PRO A 123 12.28 49.13 13.39
CA PRO A 123 12.71 47.77 13.73
C PRO A 123 12.77 46.87 12.49
N PRO A 124 13.65 45.85 12.46
CA PRO A 124 13.62 44.84 11.41
C PRO A 124 12.23 44.21 11.30
N GLY A 125 11.62 44.23 10.12
CA GLY A 125 10.26 43.72 9.91
C GLY A 125 9.13 44.70 10.25
N ALA A 126 9.40 45.96 10.63
CA ALA A 126 8.35 46.92 10.98
C ALA A 126 7.36 47.27 9.85
N THR A 127 7.70 46.94 8.60
CA THR A 127 6.81 47.06 7.43
C THR A 127 6.44 45.69 6.82
N SER A 128 6.64 44.59 7.54
CA SER A 128 6.19 43.26 7.10
C SER A 128 4.66 43.21 7.05
N ASP A 129 4.12 42.20 6.37
CA ASP A 129 2.69 41.86 6.45
C ASP A 129 1.76 43.04 6.13
N GLN A 130 2.16 43.82 5.12
CA GLN A 130 1.45 45.00 4.62
C GLN A 130 1.22 46.09 5.68
N ARG A 131 2.06 46.13 6.72
CA ARG A 131 2.02 47.14 7.76
C ARG A 131 2.48 48.49 7.20
N MET A 132 1.61 49.49 7.36
CA MET A 132 1.81 50.87 6.95
C MET A 132 2.08 51.73 8.19
N ILE A 133 3.16 52.49 8.14
CA ILE A 133 3.51 53.45 9.16
C ILE A 133 3.39 54.84 8.54
N LEU A 134 2.62 55.71 9.17
CA LEU A 134 2.36 57.07 8.71
C LEU A 134 2.78 58.05 9.79
N VAL A 135 3.60 59.02 9.42
CA VAL A 135 4.07 60.10 10.30
C VAL A 135 3.41 61.39 9.82
N ALA A 136 2.64 62.04 10.67
CA ALA A 136 1.99 63.30 10.37
C ALA A 136 2.59 64.46 11.17
N ASP A 137 2.58 65.65 10.58
CA ASP A 137 3.04 66.89 11.19
C ASP A 137 2.07 67.39 12.29
N ALA A 138 2.42 68.51 12.94
CA ALA A 138 1.60 69.13 13.99
C ALA A 138 0.19 69.56 13.52
N ASN A 139 -0.01 69.74 12.21
CA ASN A 139 -1.31 70.07 11.61
C ASN A 139 -2.10 68.81 11.19
N GLY A 140 -1.52 67.62 11.37
CA GLY A 140 -2.12 66.34 10.99
C GLY A 140 -1.95 65.98 9.51
N ALA A 141 -1.08 66.67 8.76
CA ALA A 141 -0.75 66.31 7.37
C ALA A 141 0.38 65.26 7.35
N VAL A 142 0.25 64.22 6.53
CA VAL A 142 1.27 63.16 6.44
C VAL A 142 2.57 63.74 5.87
N ALA A 143 3.65 63.64 6.65
CA ALA A 143 4.97 64.16 6.32
C ALA A 143 5.95 63.07 5.87
N ALA A 144 5.75 61.83 6.33
CA ALA A 144 6.51 60.67 5.91
C ALA A 144 5.67 59.38 6.06
N SER A 145 6.01 58.35 5.27
CA SER A 145 5.37 57.04 5.33
C SER A 145 6.40 55.93 5.10
N ALA A 146 6.17 54.76 5.70
CA ALA A 146 6.95 53.55 5.48
C ALA A 146 6.00 52.35 5.32
N PRO A 147 6.03 51.62 4.19
CA PRO A 147 6.79 51.89 2.96
C PRO A 147 6.48 53.26 2.35
N THR A 148 7.46 53.86 1.66
CA THR A 148 7.35 55.22 1.12
C THR A 148 6.21 55.35 0.10
N ARG A 149 5.22 56.17 0.42
CA ARG A 149 4.04 56.46 -0.39
C ARG A 149 3.90 57.96 -0.63
N LEU A 150 4.31 58.39 -1.82
CA LEU A 150 4.28 59.80 -2.25
C LEU A 150 2.86 60.33 -2.51
N ASP A 151 1.91 59.43 -2.72
CA ASP A 151 0.48 59.73 -2.92
C ASP A 151 -0.23 60.20 -1.64
N LEU A 152 0.37 59.96 -0.48
CA LEU A 152 -0.19 60.34 0.82
C LEU A 152 0.46 61.60 1.39
N ASP A 153 1.57 62.09 0.83
CA ASP A 153 2.30 63.24 1.36
C ASP A 153 1.43 64.52 1.30
N GLY A 154 1.36 65.24 2.41
CA GLY A 154 0.61 66.49 2.53
C GLY A 154 -0.91 66.32 2.66
N HIS A 155 -1.45 65.11 2.48
CA HIS A 155 -2.85 64.81 2.79
C HIS A 155 -3.07 64.69 4.29
N ALA A 156 -4.28 65.01 4.75
CA ALA A 156 -4.63 64.87 6.16
C ALA A 156 -4.65 63.39 6.55
N LEU A 157 -3.97 63.02 7.63
CA LEU A 157 -3.96 61.64 8.14
C LEU A 157 -5.38 61.14 8.44
N THR A 158 -6.29 62.04 8.84
CA THR A 158 -7.71 61.75 9.07
C THR A 158 -8.49 61.43 7.80
N GLU A 159 -8.01 61.84 6.62
CA GLU A 159 -8.61 61.46 5.33
C GLU A 159 -8.32 59.98 5.02
N TYR A 160 -7.12 59.51 5.39
CA TYR A 160 -6.71 58.12 5.23
C TYR A 160 -7.32 57.20 6.31
N LEU A 161 -7.22 57.57 7.59
CA LEU A 161 -7.76 56.77 8.71
C LEU A 161 -9.29 56.88 8.86
N GLY A 162 -9.93 57.81 8.14
CA GLY A 162 -11.34 58.15 8.28
C GLY A 162 -11.59 59.26 9.31
N TYR A 163 -12.56 60.13 9.03
CA TYR A 163 -12.93 61.24 9.91
C TYR A 163 -13.38 60.74 11.29
N SER A 164 -12.94 61.42 12.36
CA SER A 164 -13.38 61.22 13.76
C SER A 164 -13.05 59.86 14.41
N GLN A 165 -11.86 59.32 14.15
CA GLN A 165 -11.39 58.15 14.91
C GLN A 165 -10.92 58.53 16.33
N PRO A 166 -11.30 57.77 17.38
CA PRO A 166 -10.73 57.91 18.72
C PRO A 166 -9.20 57.87 18.72
N LEU A 167 -8.62 57.14 17.77
CA LEU A 167 -7.17 57.00 17.58
C LEU A 167 -6.45 58.36 17.42
N THR A 168 -6.91 59.23 16.52
CA THR A 168 -6.22 60.50 16.28
C THR A 168 -6.45 61.53 17.39
N THR A 169 -7.58 61.40 18.13
CA THR A 169 -7.95 62.32 19.21
C THR A 169 -7.30 61.95 20.55
N PHE A 170 -7.34 60.67 20.92
CA PHE A 170 -6.85 60.19 22.21
C PHE A 170 -5.42 59.61 22.15
N GLY A 171 -4.88 59.41 20.93
CA GLY A 171 -3.53 58.90 20.71
C GLY A 171 -3.29 57.61 21.48
N ALA A 172 -2.22 57.59 22.28
CA ALA A 172 -1.85 56.43 23.09
C ALA A 172 -2.95 55.93 24.04
N ARG A 173 -3.92 56.78 24.43
CA ARG A 173 -5.04 56.39 25.30
C ARG A 173 -6.16 55.66 24.57
N ALA A 174 -6.23 55.75 23.24
CA ALA A 174 -7.19 54.99 22.44
C ALA A 174 -6.84 53.50 22.38
N GLY A 175 -5.57 53.15 22.63
CA GLY A 175 -5.07 51.79 22.45
C GLY A 175 -5.02 51.40 20.97
N VAL A 176 -5.11 50.10 20.72
CA VAL A 176 -5.18 49.52 19.38
C VAL A 176 -6.63 49.24 19.06
N LEU A 177 -7.10 49.63 17.87
CA LEU A 177 -8.49 49.46 17.46
C LEU A 177 -8.58 48.77 16.10
N GLU A 178 -9.52 47.83 15.98
CA GLU A 178 -9.94 47.24 14.72
C GLU A 178 -11.11 48.03 14.13
N TYR A 179 -11.01 48.46 12.87
CA TYR A 179 -12.07 49.16 12.17
C TYR A 179 -11.88 49.09 10.65
N THR A 180 -12.91 49.48 9.90
CA THR A 180 -12.88 49.49 8.43
C THR A 180 -12.44 50.85 7.90
N LEU A 181 -11.39 50.89 7.08
CA LEU A 181 -10.92 52.09 6.38
C LEU A 181 -11.96 52.59 5.37
N PRO A 182 -11.90 53.87 4.93
CA PRO A 182 -12.81 54.42 3.92
C PRO A 182 -12.81 53.67 2.57
N ASN A 183 -11.74 52.93 2.27
CA ASN A 183 -11.63 52.08 1.09
C ASN A 183 -12.32 50.71 1.24
N GLY A 184 -12.96 50.43 2.39
CA GLY A 184 -13.65 49.18 2.70
C GLY A 184 -12.77 48.06 3.28
N GLN A 185 -11.50 48.33 3.57
CA GLN A 185 -10.55 47.34 4.11
C GLN A 185 -10.56 47.34 5.64
N ASP A 186 -10.71 46.16 6.25
CA ASP A 186 -10.60 46.00 7.71
C ASP A 186 -9.13 46.06 8.14
N VAL A 187 -8.84 46.95 9.08
CA VAL A 187 -7.49 47.18 9.61
C VAL A 187 -7.49 47.21 11.13
N ILE A 188 -6.34 46.89 11.69
CA ILE A 188 -5.99 47.18 13.07
C ILE A 188 -5.02 48.34 13.05
N ALA A 189 -5.28 49.39 13.84
CA ALA A 189 -4.41 50.54 13.89
C ALA A 189 -4.25 51.12 15.30
N THR A 190 -3.13 51.81 15.49
CA THR A 190 -2.82 52.57 16.70
C THR A 190 -2.16 53.89 16.31
N VAL A 191 -2.41 54.94 17.08
CA VAL A 191 -1.84 56.28 16.86
C VAL A 191 -1.20 56.75 18.16
N ARG A 192 0.00 57.32 18.07
CA ARG A 192 0.68 57.97 19.19
C ARG A 192 1.05 59.40 18.82
N HIS A 193 0.77 60.33 19.73
CA HIS A 193 1.16 61.73 19.57
C HIS A 193 2.64 61.92 19.88
N ILE A 194 3.29 62.80 19.13
CA ILE A 194 4.71 63.14 19.24
C ILE A 194 4.80 64.66 19.44
N ASN A 195 5.82 65.11 20.18
CA ASN A 195 6.05 66.53 20.38
C ASN A 195 6.96 67.08 19.26
N GLY A 196 6.86 68.37 18.95
CA GLY A 196 7.72 69.04 17.96
C GLY A 196 7.02 69.28 16.63
N ARG A 197 7.76 69.28 15.51
CA ARG A 197 7.21 69.50 14.16
C ARG A 197 6.44 68.28 13.64
N VAL A 198 6.73 67.10 14.21
CA VAL A 198 5.97 65.86 14.00
C VAL A 198 4.87 65.80 15.07
N GLY A 199 3.61 65.70 14.65
CA GLY A 199 2.46 65.71 15.55
C GLY A 199 2.01 64.32 15.99
N MET A 200 2.12 63.32 15.10
CA MET A 200 1.67 61.95 15.43
C MET A 200 2.26 60.88 14.51
N VAL A 201 2.27 59.64 15.00
CA VAL A 201 2.62 58.44 14.24
C VAL A 201 1.47 57.46 14.33
N ALA A 202 1.02 56.98 13.18
CA ALA A 202 0.04 55.92 13.03
C ALA A 202 0.72 54.65 12.52
N VAL A 203 0.38 53.51 13.11
CA VAL A 203 0.74 52.19 12.61
C VAL A 203 -0.57 51.50 12.25
N VAL A 204 -0.70 51.07 10.99
CA VAL A 204 -1.92 50.49 10.42
C VAL A 204 -1.55 49.17 9.77
N GLN A 205 -2.28 48.11 10.08
CA GLN A 205 -2.07 46.80 9.46
C GLN A 205 -3.40 46.18 9.03
N PRO A 206 -3.53 45.64 7.80
CA PRO A 206 -4.72 44.94 7.37
C PRO A 206 -4.99 43.64 8.16
N VAL A 207 -6.25 43.42 8.55
CA VAL A 207 -6.68 42.18 9.22
C VAL A 207 -6.46 40.96 8.32
N ASP A 208 -6.64 41.13 7.01
CA ASP A 208 -6.39 40.06 6.03
C ASP A 208 -4.92 39.62 5.99
N ALA A 209 -3.99 40.55 6.18
CA ALA A 209 -2.57 40.24 6.23
C ALA A 209 -2.21 39.51 7.54
N ILE A 210 -2.75 39.99 8.68
CA ILE A 210 -2.59 39.36 10.00
C ILE A 210 -3.13 37.91 9.99
N LEU A 211 -4.27 37.67 9.35
CA LEU A 211 -4.92 36.35 9.32
C LEU A 211 -4.50 35.47 8.13
N SER A 212 -3.55 35.89 7.31
CA SER A 212 -3.12 35.15 6.12
C SER A 212 -2.56 33.76 6.47
N ASP A 213 -1.67 33.70 7.45
CA ASP A 213 -1.10 32.45 7.97
C ASP A 213 -2.15 31.57 8.67
N TRP A 214 -3.09 32.20 9.39
CA TRP A 214 -4.21 31.48 9.99
C TRP A 214 -5.07 30.80 8.91
N ARG A 215 -5.37 31.48 7.81
CA ARG A 215 -6.15 30.90 6.69
C ARG A 215 -5.42 29.71 6.06
N MET A 216 -4.11 29.81 5.87
CA MET A 216 -3.27 28.69 5.41
C MET A 216 -3.32 27.50 6.38
N ARG A 217 -3.21 27.76 7.69
CA ARG A 217 -3.35 26.72 8.73
C ARG A 217 -4.73 26.08 8.74
N VAL A 218 -5.81 26.86 8.62
CA VAL A 218 -7.18 26.36 8.51
C VAL A 218 -7.31 25.39 7.33
N SER A 219 -6.82 25.77 6.14
CA SER A 219 -6.87 24.93 4.94
C SER A 219 -6.17 23.58 5.14
N SER A 220 -4.96 23.60 5.70
CA SER A 220 -4.19 22.39 6.02
C SER A 220 -4.92 21.48 7.02
N HIS A 221 -5.41 22.06 8.13
CA HIS A 221 -6.11 21.31 9.17
C HIS A 221 -7.44 20.70 8.70
N VAL A 222 -8.21 21.44 7.89
CA VAL A 222 -9.45 20.94 7.28
C VAL A 222 -9.15 19.80 6.30
N SER A 223 -8.11 19.94 5.47
CA SER A 223 -7.71 18.90 4.51
C SER A 223 -7.33 17.60 5.23
N LEU A 224 -6.53 17.69 6.30
CA LEU A 224 -6.15 16.53 7.11
C LEU A 224 -7.37 15.87 7.78
N PHE A 225 -8.31 16.68 8.29
CA PHE A 225 -9.54 16.18 8.88
C PHE A 225 -10.42 15.43 7.87
N VAL A 226 -10.61 15.99 6.66
CA VAL A 226 -11.39 15.35 5.60
C VAL A 226 -10.77 14.03 5.17
N CYS A 227 -9.44 13.98 4.96
CA CYS A 227 -8.74 12.75 4.61
C CYS A 227 -8.89 11.68 5.70
N THR A 228 -8.65 12.03 6.97
CA THR A 228 -8.75 11.07 8.08
C THR A 228 -10.17 10.56 8.29
N ALA A 229 -11.18 11.44 8.22
CA ALA A 229 -12.58 11.04 8.29
C ALA A 229 -12.98 10.15 7.10
N GLY A 230 -12.53 10.48 5.88
CA GLY A 230 -12.77 9.69 4.68
C GLY A 230 -12.20 8.28 4.79
N THR A 231 -10.95 8.14 5.22
CA THR A 231 -10.33 6.82 5.44
C THR A 231 -11.10 6.00 6.47
N LEU A 232 -11.55 6.60 7.57
CA LEU A 232 -12.31 5.91 8.61
C LEU A 232 -13.67 5.41 8.08
N ILE A 233 -14.37 6.23 7.29
CA ILE A 233 -15.64 5.86 6.65
C ILE A 233 -15.44 4.69 5.67
N ILE A 234 -14.38 4.73 4.86
CA ILE A 234 -14.06 3.65 3.91
C ILE A 234 -13.76 2.34 4.64
N LEU A 235 -12.98 2.38 5.73
CA LEU A 235 -12.69 1.19 6.54
C LEU A 235 -13.96 0.58 7.14
N VAL A 236 -14.88 1.42 7.63
CA VAL A 236 -16.19 0.97 8.12
C VAL A 236 -16.97 0.30 7.00
N TYR A 237 -17.10 0.95 5.85
CA TYR A 237 -17.82 0.39 4.71
C TYR A 237 -17.22 -0.95 4.27
N ALA A 238 -15.89 -1.05 4.18
CA ALA A 238 -15.19 -2.28 3.84
C ALA A 238 -15.47 -3.39 4.85
N TYR A 239 -15.41 -3.10 6.16
CA TYR A 239 -15.72 -4.05 7.22
C TYR A 239 -17.15 -4.60 7.10
N PHE A 240 -18.15 -3.73 6.91
CA PHE A 240 -19.53 -4.16 6.73
C PHE A 240 -19.74 -4.95 5.45
N ALA A 241 -19.14 -4.50 4.34
CA ALA A 241 -19.22 -5.20 3.06
C ALA A 241 -18.56 -6.60 3.11
N GLN A 242 -17.47 -6.76 3.85
CA GLN A 242 -16.83 -8.06 4.06
C GLN A 242 -17.67 -8.96 4.96
N SER A 243 -18.18 -8.41 6.06
CA SER A 243 -19.08 -9.06 6.99
C SER A 243 -20.32 -9.67 6.30
N THR A 244 -20.98 -8.88 5.44
CA THR A 244 -22.18 -9.33 4.73
C THR A 244 -21.85 -10.45 3.75
N ARG A 245 -20.75 -10.32 3.00
CA ARG A 245 -20.29 -11.36 2.06
C ARG A 245 -19.99 -12.70 2.75
N ALA A 246 -19.36 -12.67 3.93
CA ALA A 246 -19.11 -13.89 4.70
C ALA A 246 -20.41 -14.58 5.13
N HIS A 247 -21.40 -13.80 5.58
CA HIS A 247 -22.69 -14.35 6.00
C HIS A 247 -23.49 -14.92 4.81
N GLU A 248 -23.42 -14.27 3.65
CA GLU A 248 -24.03 -14.79 2.42
C GLU A 248 -23.44 -16.14 2.02
N ALA A 249 -22.12 -16.32 2.12
CA ALA A 249 -21.46 -17.60 1.83
C ALA A 249 -21.95 -18.73 2.76
N ASP A 250 -22.06 -18.49 4.06
CA ASP A 250 -22.57 -19.48 5.03
C ASP A 250 -24.03 -19.86 4.75
N THR A 251 -24.88 -18.89 4.39
CA THR A 251 -26.28 -19.15 4.04
C THR A 251 -26.42 -19.93 2.73
N ILE A 252 -25.53 -19.70 1.76
CA ILE A 252 -25.48 -20.45 0.51
C ILE A 252 -25.03 -21.90 0.77
N TYR A 253 -24.01 -22.09 1.60
CA TYR A 253 -23.49 -23.41 1.94
C TYR A 253 -24.55 -24.28 2.62
N SER A 254 -25.20 -23.77 3.68
CA SER A 254 -26.26 -24.48 4.40
C SER A 254 -27.47 -24.81 3.51
N ARG A 255 -27.88 -23.91 2.61
CA ARG A 255 -28.94 -24.19 1.62
C ARG A 255 -28.54 -25.24 0.59
N THR A 256 -27.27 -25.27 0.20
CA THR A 256 -26.76 -26.24 -0.77
C THR A 256 -26.73 -27.64 -0.16
N GLN A 257 -26.25 -27.77 1.08
CA GLN A 257 -26.25 -29.04 1.81
C GLN A 257 -27.67 -29.59 1.98
N ALA A 258 -28.63 -28.76 2.40
CA ALA A 258 -30.03 -29.16 2.54
C ALA A 258 -30.66 -29.61 1.20
N ARG A 259 -30.28 -28.97 0.08
CA ARG A 259 -30.74 -29.36 -1.26
C ARG A 259 -30.18 -30.72 -1.69
N ILE A 260 -28.90 -30.99 -1.42
CA ILE A 260 -28.25 -32.28 -1.72
C ILE A 260 -28.92 -33.40 -0.93
N GLU A 261 -29.15 -33.21 0.36
CA GLU A 261 -29.85 -34.19 1.20
C GLU A 261 -31.28 -34.47 0.70
N THR A 262 -32.02 -33.42 0.33
CA THR A 262 -33.38 -33.57 -0.24
C THR A 262 -33.36 -34.33 -1.57
N ALA A 263 -32.38 -34.06 -2.44
CA ALA A 263 -32.23 -34.73 -3.73
C ALA A 263 -31.91 -36.22 -3.56
N LEU A 264 -30.98 -36.56 -2.65
CA LEU A 264 -30.61 -37.94 -2.32
C LEU A 264 -31.80 -38.73 -1.74
N GLN A 265 -32.56 -38.13 -0.82
CA GLN A 265 -33.77 -38.77 -0.26
C GLN A 265 -34.84 -39.03 -1.34
N ARG A 266 -35.14 -38.05 -2.21
CA ARG A 266 -36.13 -38.23 -3.29
C ARG A 266 -35.69 -39.24 -4.34
N GLY A 267 -34.40 -39.32 -4.64
CA GLY A 267 -33.83 -40.29 -5.58
C GLY A 267 -33.73 -41.72 -5.04
N ARG A 268 -34.01 -41.94 -3.75
CA ARG A 268 -33.71 -43.19 -3.04
C ARG A 268 -32.24 -43.59 -3.21
N CYS A 269 -31.36 -42.60 -3.14
CA CYS A 269 -29.92 -42.76 -3.25
C CYS A 269 -29.25 -42.55 -1.89
N GLY A 270 -28.42 -43.49 -1.48
CA GLY A 270 -27.52 -43.34 -0.34
C GLY A 270 -26.16 -42.85 -0.82
N LEU A 271 -25.56 -41.86 -0.16
CA LEU A 271 -24.17 -41.52 -0.37
C LEU A 271 -23.31 -42.39 0.56
N ILE A 272 -22.26 -42.95 0.01
CA ILE A 272 -21.26 -43.73 0.74
C ILE A 272 -19.89 -43.12 0.48
N ASP A 273 -19.10 -42.99 1.54
CA ASP A 273 -17.68 -42.64 1.46
C ASP A 273 -16.91 -43.64 2.30
N TRP A 274 -16.05 -44.41 1.65
CA TRP A 274 -15.30 -45.47 2.29
C TRP A 274 -13.80 -45.19 2.21
N ASP A 275 -13.18 -44.96 3.37
CA ASP A 275 -11.74 -44.97 3.53
C ASP A 275 -11.22 -46.41 3.42
N LEU A 276 -10.65 -46.73 2.25
CA LEU A 276 -10.13 -48.06 1.91
C LEU A 276 -8.90 -48.44 2.75
N SER A 277 -8.20 -47.46 3.32
CA SER A 277 -7.00 -47.69 4.13
C SER A 277 -7.32 -48.04 5.59
N ARG A 278 -8.37 -47.42 6.14
CA ARG A 278 -8.78 -47.59 7.54
C ARG A 278 -9.98 -48.51 7.73
N GLY A 279 -10.63 -48.93 6.65
CA GLY A 279 -11.81 -49.81 6.71
C GLY A 279 -13.02 -49.13 7.37
N ARG A 280 -13.13 -47.81 7.26
CA ARG A 280 -14.20 -47.00 7.86
C ARG A 280 -15.09 -46.42 6.77
N MET A 281 -16.40 -46.50 6.98
CA MET A 281 -17.39 -45.99 6.05
C MET A 281 -18.24 -44.89 6.68
N PHE A 282 -18.47 -43.84 5.91
CA PHE A 282 -19.48 -42.84 6.15
C PHE A 282 -20.70 -43.12 5.26
N TRP A 283 -21.89 -43.02 5.86
CA TRP A 283 -23.17 -43.14 5.18
C TRP A 283 -23.96 -41.85 5.37
N SER A 284 -24.58 -41.35 4.30
CA SER A 284 -25.59 -40.30 4.44
C SER A 284 -26.82 -40.80 5.19
N THR A 285 -27.59 -39.87 5.75
CA THR A 285 -28.90 -40.16 6.36
C THR A 285 -29.82 -40.96 5.42
N SER A 286 -29.82 -40.64 4.13
CA SER A 286 -30.61 -41.37 3.12
C SER A 286 -30.18 -42.83 2.93
N MET A 287 -28.90 -43.17 3.17
CA MET A 287 -28.43 -44.56 3.11
C MET A 287 -28.99 -45.40 4.27
N TYR A 288 -29.03 -44.81 5.47
CA TYR A 288 -29.72 -45.43 6.61
C TYR A 288 -31.21 -45.60 6.36
N ASP A 289 -31.87 -44.59 5.75
CA ASP A 289 -33.28 -44.66 5.37
C ASP A 289 -33.55 -45.81 4.39
N ILE A 290 -32.70 -46.03 3.37
CA ILE A 290 -32.85 -47.12 2.37
C ILE A 290 -32.79 -48.51 3.03
N LEU A 291 -31.96 -48.67 4.05
CA LEU A 291 -31.79 -49.91 4.80
C LEU A 291 -32.74 -50.04 6.00
N HIS A 292 -33.60 -49.04 6.25
CA HIS A 292 -34.48 -48.93 7.41
C HIS A 292 -33.72 -48.98 8.76
N MET A 293 -32.52 -48.42 8.81
CA MET A 293 -31.68 -48.39 10.01
C MET A 293 -31.76 -47.01 10.70
N PRO A 294 -31.58 -46.93 12.03
CA PRO A 294 -31.50 -45.65 12.73
C PRO A 294 -30.23 -44.89 12.31
N PRO A 295 -30.30 -43.58 12.03
CA PRO A 295 -29.13 -42.80 11.64
C PRO A 295 -28.12 -42.75 12.78
N ARG A 296 -26.83 -42.81 12.42
CA ARG A 296 -25.73 -42.63 13.37
C ARG A 296 -24.74 -41.58 12.85
N ASP A 297 -24.18 -40.81 13.79
CA ASP A 297 -23.21 -39.75 13.52
C ASP A 297 -21.75 -40.25 13.53
N ASP A 298 -21.52 -41.56 13.73
CA ASP A 298 -20.20 -42.18 13.74
C ASP A 298 -19.89 -42.96 12.46
N LEU A 299 -18.59 -43.16 12.21
CA LEU A 299 -18.12 -43.95 11.07
C LEU A 299 -18.36 -45.43 11.34
N ILE A 300 -19.06 -46.10 10.41
CA ILE A 300 -19.38 -47.52 10.49
C ILE A 300 -18.14 -48.35 10.13
N GLY A 301 -17.89 -49.41 10.88
CA GLY A 301 -16.83 -50.36 10.58
C GLY A 301 -17.17 -51.25 9.40
N PHE A 302 -16.20 -51.50 8.53
CA PHE A 302 -16.34 -52.35 7.35
C PHE A 302 -17.03 -53.71 7.61
N GLY A 303 -16.70 -54.38 8.71
CA GLY A 303 -17.29 -55.69 9.04
C GLY A 303 -18.79 -55.66 9.34
N GLU A 304 -19.30 -54.54 9.88
CA GLU A 304 -20.74 -54.35 10.14
C GLU A 304 -21.52 -54.21 8.83
N VAL A 305 -20.96 -53.49 7.84
CA VAL A 305 -21.55 -53.34 6.51
C VAL A 305 -21.52 -54.65 5.73
N ASN A 306 -20.41 -55.39 5.77
CA ASN A 306 -20.28 -56.67 5.06
C ASN A 306 -21.29 -57.72 5.58
N ALA A 307 -21.67 -57.69 6.85
CA ALA A 307 -22.68 -58.59 7.42
C ALA A 307 -24.11 -58.33 6.89
N LEU A 308 -24.35 -57.17 6.27
CA LEU A 308 -25.63 -56.83 5.64
C LEU A 308 -25.70 -57.30 4.18
N VAL A 309 -24.58 -57.68 3.56
CA VAL A 309 -24.53 -58.18 2.18
C VAL A 309 -24.95 -59.66 2.15
N HIS A 310 -25.70 -60.05 1.12
CA HIS A 310 -26.14 -61.43 0.94
C HIS A 310 -24.94 -62.38 0.73
N PRO A 311 -24.87 -63.54 1.40
CA PRO A 311 -23.73 -64.46 1.31
C PRO A 311 -23.35 -64.88 -0.12
N ASP A 312 -24.35 -65.06 -1.01
CA ASP A 312 -24.13 -65.44 -2.41
C ASP A 312 -23.59 -64.31 -3.32
N ASP A 313 -23.59 -63.05 -2.89
CA ASP A 313 -23.22 -61.91 -3.73
C ASP A 313 -21.76 -61.43 -3.50
N GLY A 314 -20.96 -62.24 -2.81
CA GLY A 314 -19.53 -62.00 -2.55
C GLY A 314 -19.27 -61.12 -1.32
N SER A 315 -17.98 -61.00 -0.94
CA SER A 315 -17.58 -60.16 0.19
C SER A 315 -17.07 -58.80 -0.30
N LEU A 316 -17.43 -57.74 0.43
CA LEU A 316 -16.86 -56.40 0.22
C LEU A 316 -15.34 -56.38 0.46
N TYR A 317 -14.78 -57.38 1.15
CA TYR A 317 -13.34 -57.52 1.39
C TYR A 317 -12.58 -57.79 0.09
N GLU A 318 -13.08 -58.73 -0.71
CA GLU A 318 -12.50 -59.10 -2.00
C GLU A 318 -12.57 -57.92 -2.98
N LEU A 319 -13.65 -57.13 -2.91
CA LEU A 319 -13.82 -55.90 -3.69
C LEU A 319 -12.81 -54.82 -3.29
N ALA A 320 -12.54 -54.61 -2.01
CA ALA A 320 -11.53 -53.64 -1.57
C ALA A 320 -10.12 -54.08 -2.00
N GLU A 321 -9.80 -55.37 -1.91
CA GLU A 321 -8.50 -55.90 -2.29
C GLU A 321 -8.25 -55.77 -3.80
N SER A 322 -9.27 -56.03 -4.63
CA SER A 322 -9.15 -55.87 -6.09
C SER A 322 -8.96 -54.39 -6.47
N LEU A 323 -9.68 -53.47 -5.84
CA LEU A 323 -9.59 -52.03 -6.17
C LEU A 323 -8.25 -51.40 -5.79
N LEU A 324 -7.62 -51.89 -4.73
CA LEU A 324 -6.26 -51.48 -4.36
C LEU A 324 -5.19 -52.06 -5.29
N ARG A 325 -5.46 -53.20 -5.95
CA ARG A 325 -4.50 -53.92 -6.80
C ARG A 325 -4.57 -53.51 -8.28
N ASP A 326 -5.77 -53.41 -8.85
CA ASP A 326 -5.96 -53.32 -10.31
C ASP A 326 -6.03 -51.87 -10.86
N GLN A 327 -5.87 -50.84 -10.02
CA GLN A 327 -6.02 -49.42 -10.40
C GLN A 327 -7.36 -49.11 -11.12
N GLU A 328 -8.43 -49.84 -10.80
CA GLU A 328 -9.77 -49.49 -11.27
C GLU A 328 -10.29 -48.28 -10.50
N TYR A 329 -10.57 -47.20 -11.22
CA TYR A 329 -11.06 -45.95 -10.63
C TYR A 329 -12.58 -45.92 -10.44
N ILE A 330 -13.35 -46.81 -11.10
CA ILE A 330 -14.82 -46.78 -11.06
C ILE A 330 -15.35 -48.18 -10.74
N VAL A 331 -16.29 -48.25 -9.80
CA VAL A 331 -16.98 -49.46 -9.35
C VAL A 331 -18.45 -49.34 -9.74
N ASP A 332 -18.97 -50.30 -10.50
CA ASP A 332 -20.40 -50.50 -10.70
C ASP A 332 -20.77 -51.95 -10.36
N ARG A 333 -21.39 -52.16 -9.19
CA ARG A 333 -21.72 -53.48 -8.68
C ARG A 333 -23.14 -53.53 -8.16
N VAL A 334 -23.77 -54.69 -8.38
CA VAL A 334 -25.12 -54.97 -7.91
C VAL A 334 -25.06 -56.11 -6.93
N PHE A 335 -25.62 -55.92 -5.75
CA PHE A 335 -25.69 -56.94 -4.73
C PHE A 335 -26.92 -56.76 -3.85
N ARG A 336 -27.31 -57.83 -3.17
CA ARG A 336 -28.43 -57.82 -2.23
C ARG A 336 -27.93 -57.38 -0.86
N MET A 337 -28.60 -56.38 -0.29
CA MET A 337 -28.40 -55.99 1.10
C MET A 337 -29.66 -56.26 1.92
N ARG A 338 -29.45 -56.64 3.18
CA ARG A 338 -30.50 -56.92 4.14
C ARG A 338 -30.93 -55.63 4.84
N ARG A 339 -32.22 -55.34 4.79
CA ARG A 339 -32.84 -54.26 5.56
C ARG A 339 -32.98 -54.65 7.04
N ALA A 340 -33.20 -53.67 7.91
CA ALA A 340 -33.47 -53.91 9.33
C ALA A 340 -34.72 -54.79 9.58
N ASP A 341 -35.68 -54.77 8.67
CA ASP A 341 -36.88 -55.63 8.69
C ASP A 341 -36.64 -57.08 8.23
N GLY A 342 -35.41 -57.41 7.82
CA GLY A 342 -35.01 -58.75 7.35
C GLY A 342 -35.26 -59.00 5.85
N THR A 343 -35.85 -58.05 5.11
CA THR A 343 -36.05 -58.19 3.66
C THR A 343 -34.76 -57.93 2.86
N TRP A 344 -34.65 -58.57 1.70
CA TRP A 344 -33.54 -58.36 0.76
C TRP A 344 -33.92 -57.35 -0.31
N ILE A 345 -33.04 -56.37 -0.53
CA ILE A 345 -33.17 -55.42 -1.64
C ILE A 345 -31.95 -55.45 -2.53
N TRP A 346 -32.16 -55.21 -3.83
CA TRP A 346 -31.07 -55.08 -4.79
C TRP A 346 -30.57 -53.65 -4.79
N LEU A 347 -29.32 -53.46 -4.38
CA LEU A 347 -28.64 -52.18 -4.47
C LEU A 347 -27.63 -52.23 -5.60
N GLN A 348 -27.68 -51.21 -6.46
CA GLN A 348 -26.62 -50.89 -7.40
C GLN A 348 -25.75 -49.80 -6.79
N ILE A 349 -24.47 -50.11 -6.59
CA ILE A 349 -23.48 -49.16 -6.11
C ILE A 349 -22.64 -48.69 -7.28
N ARG A 350 -22.62 -47.37 -7.47
CA ARG A 350 -21.73 -46.69 -8.41
C ARG A 350 -20.80 -45.78 -7.62
N ALA A 351 -19.52 -46.10 -7.62
CA ALA A 351 -18.53 -45.39 -6.83
C ALA A 351 -17.26 -45.13 -7.62
N GLU A 352 -16.55 -44.06 -7.28
CA GLU A 352 -15.25 -43.71 -7.84
C GLU A 352 -14.20 -43.68 -6.73
N VAL A 353 -12.98 -44.14 -7.04
CA VAL A 353 -11.84 -44.06 -6.12
C VAL A 353 -11.17 -42.71 -6.27
N VAL A 354 -11.33 -41.85 -5.27
CA VAL A 354 -10.72 -40.52 -5.20
C VAL A 354 -9.48 -40.57 -4.28
N LYS A 355 -8.37 -40.00 -4.73
CA LYS A 355 -7.14 -39.85 -3.94
C LYS A 355 -6.95 -38.38 -3.60
N GLU A 356 -7.09 -38.01 -2.33
CA GLU A 356 -7.01 -36.59 -1.91
C GLU A 356 -5.62 -35.97 -2.09
N THR A 357 -4.54 -36.77 -2.10
CA THR A 357 -3.16 -36.33 -2.39
C THR A 357 -2.29 -37.53 -2.82
N PRO A 358 -1.09 -37.31 -3.42
CA PRO A 358 -0.17 -38.40 -3.79
C PRO A 358 0.29 -39.29 -2.61
N ALA A 359 0.12 -38.83 -1.38
CA ALA A 359 0.41 -39.56 -0.14
C ALA A 359 -0.84 -39.82 0.74
N GLY A 360 -2.04 -39.46 0.25
CA GLY A 360 -3.30 -39.57 0.98
C GLY A 360 -3.93 -40.97 0.89
N SER A 361 -4.82 -41.27 1.84
CA SER A 361 -5.68 -42.45 1.82
C SER A 361 -6.57 -42.43 0.56
N ALA A 362 -6.78 -43.60 -0.05
CA ALA A 362 -7.73 -43.74 -1.15
C ALA A 362 -9.15 -43.87 -0.57
N HIS A 363 -10.06 -43.03 -1.04
CA HIS A 363 -11.47 -43.05 -0.65
C HIS A 363 -12.32 -43.55 -1.81
N LEU A 364 -13.24 -44.48 -1.54
CA LEU A 364 -14.25 -44.91 -2.48
C LEU A 364 -15.54 -44.14 -2.20
N ILE A 365 -15.82 -43.14 -3.02
CA ILE A 365 -16.98 -42.25 -2.87
C ILE A 365 -18.01 -42.62 -3.92
N GLY A 366 -19.24 -42.90 -3.51
CA GLY A 366 -20.26 -43.35 -4.44
C GLY A 366 -21.68 -43.17 -3.98
N ILE A 367 -22.59 -43.56 -4.87
CA ILE A 367 -24.02 -43.63 -4.60
C ILE A 367 -24.49 -45.08 -4.63
N ALA A 368 -25.36 -45.44 -3.70
CA ALA A 368 -26.09 -46.68 -3.68
C ALA A 368 -27.56 -46.41 -4.07
N VAL A 369 -28.06 -47.12 -5.07
CA VAL A 369 -29.41 -46.96 -5.62
C VAL A 369 -30.19 -48.26 -5.47
N ASP A 370 -31.42 -48.20 -4.96
CA ASP A 370 -32.32 -49.36 -4.91
C ASP A 370 -32.92 -49.67 -6.29
N ILE A 371 -32.47 -50.77 -6.90
CA ILE A 371 -32.87 -51.23 -8.25
C ILE A 371 -33.84 -52.43 -8.21
N THR A 372 -34.42 -52.73 -7.05
CA THR A 372 -35.33 -53.88 -6.87
C THR A 372 -36.53 -53.83 -7.84
N GLU A 373 -37.10 -52.64 -8.07
CA GLU A 373 -38.20 -52.43 -9.03
C GLU A 373 -37.73 -52.47 -10.50
N GLN A 374 -36.50 -52.04 -10.79
CA GLN A 374 -35.93 -52.06 -12.13
C GLN A 374 -35.68 -53.50 -12.61
N ARG A 375 -35.33 -54.42 -11.71
CA ARG A 375 -35.19 -55.85 -12.05
C ARG A 375 -36.52 -56.54 -12.32
N LYS A 376 -37.59 -56.23 -11.59
CA LYS A 376 -38.96 -56.66 -11.95
C LYS A 376 -39.37 -56.16 -13.34
N LEU A 377 -38.80 -55.05 -13.80
CA LEU A 377 -39.01 -54.54 -15.16
C LEU A 377 -38.33 -55.41 -16.23
N ALA A 378 -37.20 -56.04 -15.92
CA ALA A 378 -36.48 -56.93 -16.84
C ALA A 378 -37.22 -58.27 -17.06
N GLU A 379 -38.02 -58.72 -16.09
CA GLU A 379 -39.00 -59.80 -16.29
C GLU A 379 -40.10 -59.41 -17.31
N ARG A 380 -40.34 -58.11 -17.55
CA ARG A 380 -41.18 -57.63 -18.68
C ARG A 380 -40.52 -57.80 -20.05
N THR A 381 -39.26 -58.24 -20.13
CA THR A 381 -38.62 -58.58 -21.40
C THR A 381 -39.19 -59.88 -21.98
N ALA A 382 -39.80 -60.74 -21.17
CA ALA A 382 -40.64 -61.84 -21.68
C ALA A 382 -41.94 -61.33 -22.34
N THR A 383 -42.36 -60.11 -22.01
CA THR A 383 -43.39 -59.34 -22.73
C THR A 383 -42.85 -58.69 -24.00
N ALA A 384 -41.52 -58.70 -24.22
CA ALA A 384 -40.88 -58.05 -25.36
C ALA A 384 -41.08 -58.78 -26.69
N ASP A 385 -41.40 -60.08 -26.68
CA ASP A 385 -41.71 -60.84 -27.91
C ASP A 385 -43.04 -60.38 -28.52
N MET A 386 -44.02 -60.04 -27.67
CA MET A 386 -45.27 -59.36 -28.06
C MET A 386 -45.00 -57.90 -28.44
N ARG A 387 -44.09 -57.22 -27.71
CA ARG A 387 -43.61 -55.89 -28.11
C ARG A 387 -42.81 -55.92 -29.41
N LEU A 388 -42.25 -57.02 -29.88
CA LEU A 388 -41.41 -57.05 -31.09
C LEU A 388 -42.25 -56.84 -32.35
N ARG A 389 -43.47 -57.40 -32.35
CA ARG A 389 -44.48 -57.13 -33.39
C ARG A 389 -45.04 -55.72 -33.29
N ASP A 390 -45.40 -55.26 -32.08
CA ASP A 390 -45.77 -53.86 -31.86
C ASP A 390 -44.63 -52.91 -32.21
N ALA A 391 -43.38 -53.30 -31.99
CA ALA A 391 -42.17 -52.52 -32.25
C ALA A 391 -41.93 -52.42 -33.74
N ILE A 392 -42.01 -53.50 -34.52
CA ILE A 392 -41.92 -53.40 -36.00
C ILE A 392 -42.99 -52.43 -36.52
N GLU A 393 -44.19 -52.47 -35.98
CA GLU A 393 -45.29 -51.58 -36.38
C GLU A 393 -45.10 -50.11 -35.93
N THR A 394 -44.55 -49.88 -34.75
CA THR A 394 -44.33 -48.53 -34.18
C THR A 394 -42.95 -47.93 -34.47
N ILE A 395 -42.00 -48.72 -34.99
CA ILE A 395 -40.68 -48.23 -35.39
C ILE A 395 -40.89 -47.12 -36.42
N SER A 396 -40.21 -46.00 -36.20
CA SER A 396 -40.31 -44.80 -37.04
C SER A 396 -39.69 -44.97 -38.44
N GLU A 397 -39.03 -46.10 -38.68
CA GLU A 397 -38.41 -46.46 -39.95
C GLU A 397 -39.39 -47.25 -40.82
N ALA A 398 -39.32 -47.06 -42.13
CA ALA A 398 -40.08 -47.84 -43.07
C ALA A 398 -39.53 -49.27 -43.11
N PHE A 399 -40.30 -50.26 -42.68
CA PHE A 399 -39.90 -51.67 -42.68
C PHE A 399 -40.76 -52.46 -43.65
N VAL A 400 -40.11 -53.22 -44.53
CA VAL A 400 -40.78 -54.17 -45.42
C VAL A 400 -39.96 -55.45 -45.54
N LEU A 401 -40.65 -56.57 -45.48
CA LEU A 401 -40.06 -57.90 -45.63
C LEU A 401 -40.75 -58.62 -46.78
N TRP A 402 -39.93 -59.16 -47.68
CA TRP A 402 -40.34 -59.91 -48.85
C TRP A 402 -39.81 -61.34 -48.77
N ASP A 403 -40.57 -62.29 -49.32
CA ASP A 403 -40.14 -63.69 -49.41
C ASP A 403 -39.27 -63.95 -50.66
N THR A 404 -38.89 -65.21 -50.87
CA THR A 404 -38.07 -65.67 -52.00
C THR A 404 -38.74 -65.50 -53.37
N GLU A 405 -40.06 -65.38 -53.41
CA GLU A 405 -40.86 -65.18 -54.63
C GLU A 405 -41.21 -63.70 -54.86
N ASN A 406 -40.52 -62.79 -54.14
CA ASN A 406 -40.79 -61.35 -54.13
C ASN A 406 -42.23 -61.00 -53.76
N ARG A 407 -42.83 -61.74 -52.83
CA ARG A 407 -44.15 -61.43 -52.26
C ARG A 407 -44.00 -60.81 -50.88
N LEU A 408 -44.91 -59.90 -50.56
CA LEU A 408 -44.91 -59.19 -49.29
C LEU A 408 -45.19 -60.15 -48.12
N VAL A 409 -44.27 -60.27 -47.17
CA VAL A 409 -44.43 -61.08 -45.95
C VAL A 409 -45.04 -60.22 -44.84
N MET A 410 -44.47 -59.04 -44.62
CA MET A 410 -45.00 -58.03 -43.71
C MET A 410 -44.38 -56.68 -44.01
N CYS A 411 -45.05 -55.63 -43.58
CA CYS A 411 -44.51 -54.29 -43.53
C CYS A 411 -45.22 -53.51 -42.44
N ASN A 412 -44.62 -52.40 -42.02
CA ASN A 412 -45.23 -51.52 -41.04
C ASN A 412 -45.95 -50.32 -41.68
N THR A 413 -46.75 -49.62 -40.89
CA THR A 413 -47.43 -48.39 -41.31
C THR A 413 -46.46 -47.30 -41.80
N LYS A 414 -45.21 -47.25 -41.31
CA LYS A 414 -44.22 -46.25 -41.76
C LYS A 414 -43.78 -46.47 -43.20
N TYR A 415 -43.66 -47.71 -43.63
CA TYR A 415 -43.41 -48.03 -45.04
C TYR A 415 -44.53 -47.50 -45.93
N GLN A 416 -45.79 -47.66 -45.51
CA GLN A 416 -46.92 -47.07 -46.21
C GLN A 416 -46.86 -45.54 -46.26
N GLN A 417 -46.56 -44.88 -45.13
CA GLN A 417 -46.56 -43.42 -45.02
C GLN A 417 -45.40 -42.75 -45.77
N PHE A 418 -44.21 -43.36 -45.77
CA PHE A 418 -43.03 -42.77 -46.41
C PHE A 418 -43.08 -42.87 -47.94
N PHE A 419 -43.69 -43.93 -48.46
CA PHE A 419 -43.85 -44.16 -49.90
C PHE A 419 -45.26 -43.80 -50.44
N ASP A 420 -46.14 -43.25 -49.58
CA ASP A 420 -47.51 -42.78 -49.88
C ASP A 420 -48.42 -43.84 -50.53
N LEU A 421 -48.37 -45.07 -50.02
CA LEU A 421 -49.05 -46.23 -50.61
C LEU A 421 -50.52 -46.38 -50.14
N PRO A 422 -51.46 -46.74 -51.02
CA PRO A 422 -52.84 -47.03 -50.63
C PRO A 422 -52.95 -48.37 -49.87
N ALA A 423 -53.81 -48.43 -48.84
CA ALA A 423 -53.91 -49.60 -47.94
C ALA A 423 -54.31 -50.92 -48.65
N GLY A 424 -54.97 -50.84 -49.81
CA GLY A 424 -55.32 -52.00 -50.62
C GLY A 424 -54.16 -52.62 -51.40
N ALA A 425 -53.02 -51.93 -51.53
CA ALA A 425 -51.84 -52.41 -52.23
C ALA A 425 -50.91 -53.25 -51.34
N ILE A 426 -51.13 -53.25 -50.01
CA ILE A 426 -50.17 -53.73 -49.01
C ILE A 426 -50.75 -54.92 -48.23
N VAL A 427 -51.05 -56.00 -48.96
CA VAL A 427 -51.56 -57.25 -48.39
C VAL A 427 -50.45 -58.29 -48.45
N ALA A 428 -50.30 -59.08 -47.37
CA ALA A 428 -49.34 -60.17 -47.36
C ALA A 428 -49.62 -61.14 -48.53
N GLY A 429 -48.61 -61.40 -49.36
CA GLY A 429 -48.69 -62.18 -50.59
C GLY A 429 -48.71 -61.36 -51.89
N THR A 430 -48.88 -60.03 -51.84
CA THR A 430 -48.80 -59.15 -53.02
C THR A 430 -47.40 -59.14 -53.62
N HIS A 431 -47.29 -59.13 -54.95
CA HIS A 431 -46.01 -59.15 -55.65
C HIS A 431 -45.33 -57.77 -55.63
N TYR A 432 -44.01 -57.75 -55.50
CA TYR A 432 -43.18 -56.54 -55.41
C TYR A 432 -43.46 -55.50 -56.52
N GLU A 433 -43.59 -55.95 -57.77
CA GLU A 433 -43.81 -55.07 -58.92
C GLU A 433 -45.13 -54.29 -58.85
N ASP A 434 -46.16 -54.86 -58.21
CA ASP A 434 -47.46 -54.22 -58.07
C ASP A 434 -47.42 -53.14 -56.97
N VAL A 435 -46.67 -53.37 -55.89
CA VAL A 435 -46.49 -52.39 -54.81
C VAL A 435 -45.61 -51.23 -55.27
N MET A 436 -44.56 -51.49 -56.06
CA MET A 436 -43.65 -50.45 -56.54
C MET A 436 -44.25 -49.55 -57.62
N ARG A 437 -45.23 -50.04 -58.39
CA ARG A 437 -45.95 -49.21 -59.39
C ARG A 437 -46.81 -48.13 -58.75
N GLU A 438 -47.29 -48.39 -57.55
CA GLU A 438 -48.12 -47.47 -56.76
C GLU A 438 -47.27 -46.58 -55.82
N ALA A 439 -45.96 -46.84 -55.70
CA ALA A 439 -45.03 -46.07 -54.87
C ALA A 439 -44.50 -44.81 -55.60
N ARG A 440 -44.26 -43.71 -54.87
CA ARG A 440 -43.65 -42.49 -55.43
C ARG A 440 -42.15 -42.64 -55.68
N GLU A 441 -41.63 -42.06 -56.76
CA GLU A 441 -40.20 -42.01 -57.08
C GLU A 441 -39.45 -40.90 -56.30
N PRO A 442 -38.21 -41.14 -55.81
CA PRO A 442 -37.41 -40.15 -55.07
C PRO A 442 -36.71 -39.10 -55.98
N ILE A 443 -36.42 -37.91 -55.43
CA ILE A 443 -35.89 -36.74 -56.18
C ILE A 443 -34.36 -36.76 -56.32
N VAL A 444 -33.64 -37.17 -55.26
CA VAL A 444 -32.17 -37.30 -55.27
C VAL A 444 -31.79 -38.62 -54.63
N MET A 445 -30.99 -39.42 -55.34
CA MET A 445 -30.50 -40.71 -54.85
C MET A 445 -28.97 -40.67 -54.88
N THR A 446 -28.34 -40.65 -53.70
CA THR A 446 -26.90 -40.74 -53.55
C THR A 446 -26.57 -42.16 -53.11
N GLN A 447 -25.98 -42.93 -54.02
CA GLN A 447 -25.56 -44.28 -53.72
C GLN A 447 -24.33 -44.24 -52.80
N ILE A 448 -24.44 -44.85 -51.61
CA ILE A 448 -23.27 -45.08 -50.78
C ILE A 448 -22.51 -46.21 -51.47
N ILE A 449 -21.34 -45.91 -52.02
CA ILE A 449 -20.43 -46.96 -52.52
C ILE A 449 -19.87 -47.64 -51.27
N GLU A 450 -20.48 -48.75 -50.85
CA GLU A 450 -19.89 -49.61 -49.83
C GLU A 450 -18.66 -50.33 -50.39
N ASP A 451 -17.63 -50.44 -49.54
CA ASP A 451 -16.38 -51.18 -49.80
C ASP A 451 -16.64 -52.55 -50.44
N ASP A 452 -15.68 -53.01 -51.26
CA ASP A 452 -15.64 -54.25 -52.08
C ASP A 452 -15.81 -55.59 -51.29
N ARG A 453 -16.26 -55.51 -50.03
CA ARG A 453 -16.49 -56.60 -49.06
C ARG A 453 -17.92 -56.68 -48.54
N ALA A 454 -18.87 -55.89 -49.04
CA ALA A 454 -20.28 -56.08 -48.73
C ALA A 454 -20.78 -57.43 -49.28
N GLU A 455 -21.41 -58.24 -48.41
CA GLU A 455 -22.01 -59.54 -48.77
C GLU A 455 -22.87 -59.42 -50.05
N GLN A 456 -22.74 -60.37 -50.98
CA GLN A 456 -23.55 -60.45 -52.21
C GLN A 456 -25.05 -60.28 -51.88
N GLY A 457 -25.59 -59.07 -52.09
CA GLY A 457 -27.00 -58.77 -51.90
C GLY A 457 -27.36 -57.75 -50.81
N SER A 458 -26.41 -57.03 -50.20
CA SER A 458 -26.67 -55.83 -49.39
C SER A 458 -26.51 -54.56 -50.22
N ARG A 459 -27.45 -53.62 -50.15
CA ARG A 459 -27.36 -52.31 -50.81
C ARG A 459 -27.85 -51.23 -49.86
N SER A 460 -27.04 -50.20 -49.63
CA SER A 460 -27.47 -49.02 -48.88
C SER A 460 -27.31 -47.76 -49.73
N TYR A 461 -28.30 -46.88 -49.70
CA TYR A 461 -28.24 -45.58 -50.37
C TYR A 461 -29.05 -44.53 -49.60
N GLU A 462 -28.69 -43.27 -49.77
CA GLU A 462 -29.45 -42.14 -49.22
C GLU A 462 -30.36 -41.58 -50.31
N ALA A 463 -31.65 -41.43 -49.99
CA ALA A 463 -32.65 -40.84 -50.85
C ALA A 463 -33.27 -39.63 -50.17
N GLN A 464 -33.32 -38.50 -50.88
CA GLN A 464 -34.07 -37.33 -50.46
C GLN A 464 -35.45 -37.33 -51.14
N LEU A 465 -36.49 -37.33 -50.32
CA LEU A 465 -37.89 -37.22 -50.75
C LEU A 465 -38.34 -35.76 -50.75
N GLU A 466 -39.45 -35.49 -51.44
CA GLU A 466 -40.08 -34.16 -51.47
C GLU A 466 -40.50 -33.73 -50.04
N GLY A 467 -40.20 -32.48 -49.64
CA GLY A 467 -40.46 -31.97 -48.29
C GLY A 467 -39.27 -32.06 -47.31
N ASP A 468 -38.05 -32.12 -47.82
CA ASP A 468 -36.77 -32.03 -47.07
C ASP A 468 -36.50 -33.20 -46.11
N ARG A 469 -37.07 -34.37 -46.40
CA ARG A 469 -36.89 -35.60 -45.63
C ARG A 469 -35.82 -36.48 -46.28
N TRP A 470 -34.86 -36.91 -45.48
CA TRP A 470 -33.78 -37.81 -45.88
C TRP A 470 -34.03 -39.22 -45.34
N LEU A 471 -34.07 -40.20 -46.24
CA LEU A 471 -34.13 -41.61 -45.88
C LEU A 471 -32.81 -42.31 -46.26
N GLN A 472 -32.23 -43.05 -45.33
CA GLN A 472 -31.23 -44.06 -45.64
C GLN A 472 -31.94 -45.39 -45.83
N ILE A 473 -31.91 -45.91 -47.05
CA ILE A 473 -32.56 -47.18 -47.39
C ILE A 473 -31.49 -48.25 -47.47
N SER A 474 -31.64 -49.28 -46.64
CA SER A 474 -30.76 -50.43 -46.59
C SER A 474 -31.55 -51.70 -46.91
N GLU A 475 -31.16 -52.37 -47.99
CA GLU A 475 -31.74 -53.62 -48.45
C GLU A 475 -30.78 -54.76 -48.14
N ARG A 476 -31.30 -55.84 -47.57
CA ARG A 476 -30.49 -57.03 -47.26
C ARG A 476 -31.27 -58.29 -47.57
N ARG A 477 -30.58 -59.31 -48.08
CA ARG A 477 -31.12 -60.67 -48.20
C ARG A 477 -31.28 -61.30 -46.81
N THR A 478 -32.46 -61.84 -46.53
CA THR A 478 -32.68 -62.63 -45.32
C THR A 478 -32.10 -64.02 -45.50
N LYS A 479 -31.81 -64.72 -44.38
CA LYS A 479 -31.23 -66.07 -44.41
C LYS A 479 -32.12 -67.09 -45.12
N ASP A 480 -33.42 -66.82 -45.18
CA ASP A 480 -34.43 -67.66 -45.82
C ASP A 480 -34.58 -67.35 -47.33
N GLY A 481 -33.73 -66.48 -47.89
CA GLY A 481 -33.68 -66.17 -49.32
C GLY A 481 -34.61 -65.02 -49.77
N GLY A 482 -35.48 -64.54 -48.89
CA GLY A 482 -36.22 -63.30 -49.07
C GLY A 482 -35.31 -62.07 -48.97
N PHE A 483 -35.90 -60.88 -48.98
CA PHE A 483 -35.16 -59.66 -48.71
C PHE A 483 -35.94 -58.72 -47.80
N VAL A 484 -35.23 -58.06 -46.91
CA VAL A 484 -35.75 -57.03 -46.01
C VAL A 484 -35.22 -55.69 -46.48
N SER A 485 -36.10 -54.70 -46.56
CA SER A 485 -35.72 -53.31 -46.80
C SER A 485 -36.14 -52.48 -45.61
N VAL A 486 -35.19 -51.70 -45.11
CA VAL A 486 -35.38 -50.79 -43.98
C VAL A 486 -35.00 -49.39 -44.43
N GLY A 487 -35.97 -48.48 -44.43
CA GLY A 487 -35.80 -47.06 -44.74
C GLY A 487 -35.78 -46.23 -43.46
N THR A 488 -34.59 -45.85 -43.01
CA THR A 488 -34.39 -45.04 -41.80
C THR A 488 -34.50 -43.55 -42.13
N ASP A 489 -35.34 -42.80 -41.39
CA ASP A 489 -35.35 -41.34 -41.51
C ASP A 489 -34.12 -40.73 -40.80
N ILE A 490 -33.12 -40.36 -41.60
CA ILE A 490 -31.86 -39.76 -41.13
C ILE A 490 -31.94 -38.23 -41.06
N SER A 491 -33.12 -37.63 -41.23
CA SER A 491 -33.27 -36.16 -41.19
C SER A 491 -32.86 -35.57 -39.83
N ALA A 492 -33.06 -36.31 -38.74
CA ALA A 492 -32.61 -35.90 -37.41
C ALA A 492 -31.09 -36.04 -37.25
N LEU A 493 -30.49 -37.08 -37.85
CA LEU A 493 -29.06 -37.33 -37.83
C LEU A 493 -28.30 -36.25 -38.62
N LYS A 494 -28.74 -35.93 -39.84
CA LYS A 494 -28.14 -34.85 -40.66
C LYS A 494 -28.24 -33.49 -39.96
N ARG A 495 -29.39 -33.19 -39.31
CA ARG A 495 -29.52 -31.98 -38.45
C ARG A 495 -28.63 -32.03 -37.20
N HIS A 496 -28.37 -33.21 -36.64
CA HIS A 496 -27.49 -33.35 -35.48
C HIS A 496 -26.01 -33.21 -35.87
N GLU A 497 -25.61 -33.76 -37.00
CA GLU A 497 -24.28 -33.60 -37.60
C GLU A 497 -23.98 -32.11 -37.87
N GLU A 498 -24.94 -31.39 -38.46
CA GLU A 498 -24.82 -29.94 -38.64
C GLU A 498 -24.67 -29.19 -37.31
N LYS A 499 -25.47 -29.57 -36.28
CA LYS A 499 -25.33 -29.01 -34.92
C LYS A 499 -24.00 -29.35 -34.27
N LEU A 500 -23.47 -30.55 -34.48
CA LEU A 500 -22.17 -30.97 -33.95
C LEU A 500 -21.06 -30.13 -34.56
N MET A 501 -21.06 -29.95 -35.88
CA MET A 501 -20.11 -29.06 -36.56
C MET A 501 -20.22 -27.62 -36.06
N ASP A 502 -21.43 -27.10 -35.83
CA ASP A 502 -21.61 -25.76 -35.24
C ASP A 502 -21.07 -25.70 -33.80
N SER A 503 -21.30 -26.74 -32.99
CA SER A 503 -20.80 -26.83 -31.61
C SER A 503 -19.27 -26.94 -31.54
N GLU A 504 -18.65 -27.69 -32.45
CA GLU A 504 -17.20 -27.84 -32.55
C GLU A 504 -16.55 -26.50 -32.95
N ARG A 505 -17.13 -25.79 -33.92
CA ARG A 505 -16.71 -24.44 -34.29
C ARG A 505 -16.78 -23.48 -33.10
N ARG A 506 -17.86 -23.52 -32.32
CA ARG A 506 -18.00 -22.70 -31.09
C ARG A 506 -16.96 -23.07 -30.04
N LEU A 507 -16.68 -24.36 -29.86
CA LEU A 507 -15.68 -24.83 -28.89
C LEU A 507 -14.28 -24.35 -29.28
N MET A 508 -13.90 -24.48 -30.55
CA MET A 508 -12.61 -24.01 -31.06
C MET A 508 -12.45 -22.49 -30.90
N ALA A 509 -13.50 -21.71 -31.17
CA ALA A 509 -13.51 -20.27 -30.90
C ALA A 509 -13.29 -19.96 -29.41
N THR A 510 -13.96 -20.71 -28.52
CA THR A 510 -13.82 -20.54 -27.06
C THR A 510 -12.41 -20.89 -26.57
N VAL A 511 -11.81 -21.97 -27.08
CA VAL A 511 -10.45 -22.38 -26.73
C VAL A 511 -9.41 -21.34 -27.18
N ALA A 512 -9.60 -20.76 -28.37
CA ALA A 512 -8.74 -19.68 -28.87
C ALA A 512 -8.83 -18.44 -27.96
N ASP A 513 -10.04 -18.02 -27.58
CA ASP A 513 -10.27 -16.89 -26.68
C ASP A 513 -9.66 -17.13 -25.28
N LEU A 514 -9.86 -18.32 -24.71
CA LEU A 514 -9.26 -18.70 -23.43
C LEU A 514 -7.73 -18.68 -23.46
N ARG A 515 -7.11 -19.17 -24.55
CA ARG A 515 -5.65 -19.11 -24.71
C ARG A 515 -5.14 -17.67 -24.79
N GLN A 516 -5.84 -16.82 -25.53
CA GLN A 516 -5.49 -15.40 -25.62
C GLN A 516 -5.63 -14.69 -24.26
N SER A 517 -6.73 -14.95 -23.54
CA SER A 517 -6.98 -14.41 -22.21
C SER A 517 -5.91 -14.85 -21.21
N ARG A 518 -5.56 -16.14 -21.19
CA ARG A 518 -4.49 -16.69 -20.34
C ARG A 518 -3.14 -16.01 -20.61
N LYS A 519 -2.74 -15.88 -21.88
CA LYS A 519 -1.49 -15.21 -22.24
C LYS A 519 -1.48 -13.74 -21.78
N LYS A 520 -2.60 -13.04 -21.92
CA LYS A 520 -2.75 -11.66 -21.43
C LYS A 520 -2.60 -11.58 -19.91
N LEU A 521 -3.23 -12.50 -19.18
CA LEU A 521 -3.10 -12.58 -17.72
C LEU A 521 -1.66 -12.88 -17.28
N GLU A 522 -0.96 -13.78 -17.97
CA GLU A 522 0.46 -14.08 -17.69
C GLU A 522 1.35 -12.84 -17.89
N THR A 523 1.16 -12.08 -18.98
CA THR A 523 1.89 -10.81 -19.19
C THR A 523 1.55 -9.77 -18.11
N GLN A 524 0.28 -9.63 -17.73
CA GLN A 524 -0.12 -8.70 -16.66
C GLN A 524 0.47 -9.10 -15.30
N ALA A 525 0.50 -10.40 -14.99
CA ALA A 525 1.13 -10.89 -13.77
C ALA A 525 2.62 -10.55 -13.73
N GLN A 526 3.34 -10.72 -14.83
CA GLN A 526 4.77 -10.38 -14.92
C GLN A 526 5.00 -8.87 -14.72
N GLN A 527 4.18 -8.02 -15.34
CA GLN A 527 4.27 -6.56 -15.17
C GLN A 527 3.97 -6.13 -13.73
N LEU A 528 3.01 -6.78 -13.06
CA LEU A 528 2.69 -6.51 -11.66
C LEU A 528 3.84 -6.88 -10.72
N VAL A 529 4.55 -7.98 -10.99
CA VAL A 529 5.73 -8.37 -10.21
C VAL A 529 6.85 -7.34 -10.37
N GLU A 530 7.18 -6.95 -11.61
CA GLU A 530 8.22 -5.94 -11.86
C GLU A 530 7.88 -4.58 -11.22
N LEU A 531 6.62 -4.16 -11.28
CA LEU A 531 6.16 -2.94 -10.64
C LEU A 531 6.24 -3.03 -9.12
N ALA A 532 5.91 -4.18 -8.54
CA ALA A 532 6.00 -4.41 -7.09
C ALA A 532 7.44 -4.36 -6.59
N GLU A 533 8.40 -4.94 -7.33
CA GLU A 533 9.83 -4.85 -7.00
C GLU A 533 10.33 -3.41 -7.05
N LYS A 534 10.06 -2.68 -8.15
CA LYS A 534 10.41 -1.25 -8.26
C LYS A 534 9.80 -0.41 -7.13
N TYR A 535 8.55 -0.69 -6.77
CA TYR A 535 7.89 0.01 -5.67
C TYR A 535 8.52 -0.31 -4.31
N ALA A 536 8.95 -1.55 -4.09
CA ALA A 536 9.63 -1.95 -2.85
C ALA A 536 10.99 -1.27 -2.68
N ASP A 537 11.78 -1.16 -3.76
CA ASP A 537 13.08 -0.48 -3.74
C ASP A 537 12.95 1.01 -3.44
N GLU A 538 12.05 1.71 -4.16
CA GLU A 538 11.79 3.13 -3.92
C GLU A 538 11.23 3.40 -2.53
N LYS A 539 10.35 2.52 -2.03
CA LYS A 539 9.86 2.59 -0.66
C LYS A 539 10.99 2.45 0.36
N THR A 540 11.91 1.51 0.15
CA THR A 540 13.05 1.30 1.05
C THR A 540 13.95 2.54 1.08
N ARG A 541 14.28 3.12 -0.08
CA ARG A 541 15.03 4.39 -0.17
C ARG A 541 14.34 5.53 0.56
N ALA A 542 13.03 5.67 0.38
CA ALA A 542 12.25 6.71 1.06
C ALA A 542 12.20 6.51 2.58
N GLU A 543 12.10 5.26 3.05
CA GLU A 543 12.13 4.93 4.48
C GLU A 543 13.50 5.22 5.10
N ASP A 544 14.59 4.88 4.42
CA ASP A 544 15.95 5.17 4.88
C ASP A 544 16.21 6.69 4.96
N ALA A 545 15.82 7.44 3.93
CA ALA A 545 15.91 8.90 3.94
C ALA A 545 15.07 9.53 5.06
N ASN A 546 13.84 9.03 5.28
CA ASN A 546 12.97 9.52 6.35
C ASN A 546 13.51 9.18 7.74
N LYS A 547 14.14 8.01 7.90
CA LYS A 547 14.81 7.60 9.13
C LYS A 547 16.00 8.50 9.43
N ALA A 548 16.87 8.75 8.43
CA ALA A 548 17.99 9.67 8.56
C ALA A 548 17.52 11.09 8.95
N LYS A 549 16.46 11.60 8.31
CA LYS A 549 15.83 12.88 8.65
C LYS A 549 15.27 12.92 10.08
N SER A 550 14.69 11.81 10.53
CA SER A 550 14.15 11.70 11.89
C SER A 550 15.26 11.67 12.95
N GLU A 551 16.35 10.95 12.67
CA GLU A 551 17.54 10.91 13.53
C GLU A 551 18.23 12.28 13.58
N PHE A 552 18.33 12.98 12.45
CA PHE A 552 18.78 14.37 12.35
C PHE A 552 17.99 15.30 13.28
N LEU A 553 16.66 15.33 13.16
CA LEU A 553 15.82 16.22 13.98
C LEU A 553 15.89 15.89 15.47
N ALA A 554 15.98 14.60 15.82
CA ALA A 554 16.09 14.18 17.21
C ALA A 554 17.41 14.62 17.85
N ASN A 555 18.53 14.45 17.13
CA ASN A 555 19.86 14.84 17.60
C ASN A 555 19.97 16.37 17.72
N MET A 556 19.49 17.12 16.71
CA MET A 556 19.42 18.58 16.79
C MET A 556 18.65 19.08 18.00
N SER A 557 17.47 18.50 18.26
CA SER A 557 16.66 18.91 19.42
C SER A 557 17.42 18.68 20.73
N HIS A 558 18.21 17.61 20.83
CA HIS A 558 19.02 17.33 22.00
C HIS A 558 20.19 18.32 22.16
N GLU A 559 20.91 18.60 21.08
CA GLU A 559 22.05 19.52 21.05
C GLU A 559 21.64 20.98 21.30
N LEU A 560 20.45 21.40 20.87
CA LEU A 560 19.92 22.74 21.16
C LEU A 560 19.40 22.85 22.59
N ARG A 561 18.67 21.83 23.08
CA ARG A 561 18.03 21.88 24.40
C ARG A 561 19.03 21.90 25.55
N THR A 562 20.16 21.22 25.41
CA THR A 562 21.17 21.10 26.48
C THR A 562 21.79 22.45 26.90
N PRO A 563 22.38 23.25 26.00
CA PRO A 563 22.88 24.58 26.35
C PRO A 563 21.75 25.55 26.72
N LEU A 564 20.58 25.47 26.08
CA LEU A 564 19.44 26.31 26.43
C LEU A 564 18.95 26.06 27.86
N ASN A 565 18.87 24.80 28.29
CA ASN A 565 18.50 24.45 29.65
C ASN A 565 19.54 24.90 30.69
N ALA A 566 20.84 24.90 30.32
CA ALA A 566 21.88 25.43 31.18
C ALA A 566 21.73 26.95 31.35
N ILE A 567 21.50 27.68 30.25
CA ILE A 567 21.23 29.14 30.28
C ILE A 567 20.05 29.46 31.18
N ILE A 568 18.90 28.81 30.95
CA ILE A 568 17.68 29.02 31.73
C ILE A 568 17.92 28.65 33.20
N GLY A 569 18.47 27.47 33.46
CA GLY A 569 18.68 26.96 34.82
C GLY A 569 19.62 27.83 35.66
N PHE A 570 20.74 28.26 35.09
CA PHE A 570 21.65 29.17 35.79
C PHE A 570 21.02 30.55 35.99
N SER A 571 20.29 31.08 35.00
CA SER A 571 19.57 32.35 35.15
C SER A 571 18.48 32.30 36.22
N ASP A 572 17.74 31.19 36.34
CA ASP A 572 16.70 30.99 37.35
C ASP A 572 17.31 30.92 38.76
N ILE A 573 18.43 30.20 38.94
CA ILE A 573 19.13 30.12 40.22
C ILE A 573 19.63 31.50 40.68
N MET A 574 20.12 32.32 39.74
CA MET A 574 20.50 33.70 40.00
C MET A 574 19.28 34.56 40.36
N GLN A 575 18.17 34.43 39.63
CA GLN A 575 16.94 35.19 39.88
C GLN A 575 16.30 34.87 41.24
N GLN A 576 16.38 33.61 41.69
CA GLN A 576 15.86 33.18 42.98
C GLN A 576 16.71 33.61 44.18
N GLY A 577 17.90 34.17 43.97
CA GLY A 577 18.80 34.57 45.06
C GLY A 577 19.26 33.38 45.92
N MET A 578 19.36 32.17 45.34
CA MET A 578 19.62 30.93 46.09
C MET A 578 20.93 30.95 46.90
N PHE A 579 21.89 31.81 46.54
CA PHE A 579 23.18 32.00 47.22
C PHE A 579 23.35 33.39 47.83
N GLY A 580 22.27 34.17 47.96
CA GLY A 580 22.28 35.53 48.52
C GLY A 580 22.16 36.62 47.45
N ASP A 581 22.65 37.82 47.76
CA ASP A 581 22.60 38.97 46.84
C ASP A 581 23.47 38.75 45.59
N LEU A 582 23.06 39.36 44.48
CA LEU A 582 23.81 39.32 43.21
C LEU A 582 25.20 39.93 43.41
N GLY A 583 26.25 39.21 42.97
CA GLY A 583 27.65 39.62 43.11
C GLY A 583 28.56 38.63 43.85
N CYS A 584 28.05 37.49 44.34
CA CYS A 584 28.89 36.44 44.91
C CYS A 584 29.68 35.65 43.83
N ASP A 585 30.81 35.05 44.21
CA ASP A 585 31.70 34.33 43.28
C ASP A 585 30.99 33.23 42.48
N LYS A 586 30.00 32.53 43.08
CA LYS A 586 29.21 31.50 42.38
C LYS A 586 28.34 32.07 41.26
N TYR A 587 27.84 33.30 41.41
CA TYR A 587 27.07 33.94 40.35
C TYR A 587 27.95 34.40 39.19
N MET A 588 29.22 34.73 39.45
CA MET A 588 30.19 34.96 38.38
C MET A 588 30.50 33.69 37.58
N GLU A 589 30.59 32.54 38.25
CA GLU A 589 30.74 31.23 37.59
C GLU A 589 29.51 30.93 36.70
N TYR A 590 28.29 31.12 37.21
CA TYR A 590 27.07 30.94 36.42
C TYR A 590 26.96 31.92 35.24
N CYS A 591 27.38 33.17 35.40
CA CYS A 591 27.47 34.12 34.27
C CYS A 591 28.42 33.61 33.19
N SER A 592 29.55 33.01 33.58
CA SER A 592 30.49 32.39 32.64
C SER A 592 29.86 31.19 31.94
N ASP A 593 29.20 30.29 32.68
CA ASP A 593 28.53 29.11 32.14
C ASP A 593 27.38 29.47 31.18
N ILE A 594 26.63 30.53 31.48
CA ILE A 594 25.58 31.08 30.61
C ILE A 594 26.20 31.59 29.29
N ASN A 595 27.30 32.34 29.36
CA ASN A 595 27.96 32.88 28.18
C ASN A 595 28.57 31.76 27.32
N GLU A 596 29.25 30.80 27.94
CA GLU A 596 29.79 29.63 27.25
C GLU A 596 28.68 28.80 26.58
N SER A 597 27.57 28.55 27.30
CA SER A 597 26.41 27.84 26.75
C SER A 597 25.75 28.61 25.60
N GLY A 598 25.65 29.94 25.70
CA GLY A 598 25.09 30.81 24.67
C GLY A 598 25.95 30.85 23.40
N THR A 599 27.27 30.93 23.57
CA THR A 599 28.23 30.90 22.46
C THR A 599 28.20 29.54 21.78
N HIS A 600 28.18 28.45 22.55
CA HIS A 600 28.05 27.10 22.00
C HIS A 600 26.76 26.91 21.21
N LEU A 601 25.62 27.42 21.71
CA LEU A 601 24.34 27.35 20.99
C LEU A 601 24.41 28.08 19.65
N LEU A 602 25.07 29.24 19.59
CA LEU A 602 25.24 30.01 18.36
C LEU A 602 26.09 29.24 17.34
N ASP A 603 27.16 28.58 17.78
CA ASP A 603 28.01 27.76 16.91
C ASP A 603 27.21 26.59 16.32
N VAL A 604 26.41 25.89 17.13
CA VAL A 604 25.53 24.82 16.65
C VAL A 604 24.55 25.33 15.60
N ILE A 605 23.93 26.50 15.82
CA ILE A 605 23.02 27.11 14.86
C ILE A 605 23.73 27.46 13.54
N ASN A 606 24.93 28.03 13.61
CA ASN A 606 25.72 28.35 12.42
C ASN A 606 26.09 27.10 11.63
N ASP A 607 26.54 26.03 12.30
CA ASP A 607 26.84 24.74 11.65
C ASP A 607 25.61 24.16 10.92
N ILE A 608 24.42 24.28 11.53
CA ILE A 608 23.15 23.86 10.92
C ILE A 608 22.84 24.69 9.66
N LEU A 609 23.00 26.01 9.74
CA LEU A 609 22.74 26.91 8.62
C LEU A 609 23.70 26.64 7.46
N ASP A 610 24.97 26.37 7.75
CA ASP A 610 25.96 26.06 6.74
C ASP A 610 25.67 24.70 6.09
N MET A 611 25.31 23.68 6.87
CA MET A 611 24.86 22.39 6.33
C MET A 611 23.62 22.55 5.43
N SER A 612 22.64 23.36 5.85
CA SER A 612 21.42 23.61 5.07
C SER A 612 21.70 24.33 3.73
N LYS A 613 22.64 25.28 3.72
CA LYS A 613 23.07 25.94 2.47
C LYS A 613 23.77 24.97 1.53
N ILE A 614 24.58 24.07 2.07
CA ILE A 614 25.28 23.02 1.30
C ILE A 614 24.26 22.03 0.70
N GLU A 615 23.32 21.49 1.48
CA GLU A 615 22.33 20.51 0.97
C GLU A 615 21.41 21.08 -0.11
N THR A 616 21.10 22.38 -0.03
CA THR A 616 20.26 23.06 -1.01
C THR A 616 21.03 23.52 -2.25
N GLY A 617 22.33 23.25 -2.33
CA GLY A 617 23.20 23.72 -3.42
C GLY A 617 23.36 25.24 -3.48
N ARG A 618 22.96 25.98 -2.43
CA ARG A 618 22.99 27.45 -2.39
C ARG A 618 24.34 28.02 -1.96
N LEU A 619 25.29 27.17 -1.58
CA LEU A 619 26.64 27.59 -1.23
C LEU A 619 27.52 27.65 -2.49
N SER A 620 27.84 28.86 -2.95
CA SER A 620 28.83 29.08 -4.01
C SER A 620 30.19 29.44 -3.41
N LEU A 621 31.24 28.72 -3.82
CA LEU A 621 32.61 28.99 -3.38
C LEU A 621 33.24 30.08 -4.25
N LYS A 622 33.97 31.01 -3.62
CA LYS A 622 34.75 32.01 -4.35
C LYS A 622 36.17 31.49 -4.56
N MET A 623 36.40 30.84 -5.69
CA MET A 623 37.71 30.28 -6.04
C MET A 623 38.73 31.40 -6.34
N GLU A 624 39.77 31.51 -5.52
CA GLU A 624 40.88 32.45 -5.69
C GLU A 624 42.25 31.77 -5.41
N PRO A 625 43.37 32.28 -5.95
CA PRO A 625 44.69 31.79 -5.59
C PRO A 625 44.94 31.99 -4.09
N LEU A 626 45.35 30.93 -3.39
CA LEU A 626 45.57 30.95 -1.94
C LEU A 626 46.98 30.52 -1.56
N ASP A 627 47.61 31.29 -0.66
CA ASP A 627 48.81 30.87 0.07
C ASP A 627 48.38 29.99 1.26
N PHE A 628 48.45 28.67 1.07
CA PHE A 628 48.07 27.72 2.11
C PHE A 628 48.89 27.89 3.40
N ASN A 629 50.16 28.32 3.29
CA ASN A 629 51.01 28.52 4.45
C ASN A 629 50.48 29.65 5.35
N GLU A 630 49.88 30.69 4.76
CA GLU A 630 49.23 31.77 5.52
C GLU A 630 48.03 31.26 6.31
N ILE A 631 47.18 30.46 5.67
CA ILE A 631 45.95 29.92 6.28
C ILE A 631 46.30 28.96 7.43
N VAL A 632 47.33 28.11 7.26
CA VAL A 632 47.80 27.21 8.33
C VAL A 632 48.36 28.01 9.50
N ARG A 633 49.15 29.07 9.26
CA ARG A 633 49.67 29.95 10.33
C ARG A 633 48.53 30.62 11.11
N GLU A 634 47.53 31.15 10.41
CA GLU A 634 46.36 31.76 11.05
C GLU A 634 45.58 30.74 11.90
N SER A 635 45.30 29.56 11.33
CA SER A 635 44.51 28.51 11.99
C SER A 635 45.24 27.95 13.22
N THR A 636 46.55 27.73 13.10
CA THR A 636 47.40 27.28 14.23
C THR A 636 47.43 28.32 15.36
N ARG A 637 47.48 29.62 15.01
CA ARG A 637 47.47 30.71 16.00
C ARG A 637 46.16 30.76 16.79
N ILE A 638 45.03 30.49 16.14
CA ILE A 638 43.70 30.44 16.80
C ILE A 638 43.64 29.24 17.77
N MET A 639 44.21 28.09 17.41
CA MET A 639 44.18 26.87 18.24
C MET A 639 45.27 26.84 19.34
N SER A 640 46.24 27.76 19.31
CA SER A 640 47.36 27.79 20.25
C SER A 640 46.95 27.89 21.72
N PRO A 641 45.94 28.70 22.14
CA PRO A 641 45.52 28.78 23.54
C PRO A 641 44.97 27.47 24.10
N GLU A 642 44.09 26.79 23.36
CA GLU A 642 43.52 25.48 23.76
C GLU A 642 44.59 24.39 23.78
N ALA A 643 45.48 24.37 22.77
CA ALA A 643 46.59 23.43 22.75
C ALA A 643 47.55 23.64 23.94
N ALA A 644 47.84 24.90 24.29
CA ALA A 644 48.69 25.23 25.43
C ALA A 644 48.08 24.79 26.77
N GLN A 645 46.76 24.92 26.95
CA GLN A 645 46.07 24.43 28.16
C GLN A 645 46.26 22.91 28.38
N LYS A 646 46.29 22.14 27.29
CA LYS A 646 46.52 20.67 27.31
C LYS A 646 47.99 20.27 27.14
N ASN A 647 48.92 21.23 27.10
CA ASN A 647 50.34 20.99 26.80
C ASN A 647 50.58 20.24 25.47
N ILE A 648 49.72 20.45 24.47
CA ILE A 648 49.83 19.83 23.14
C ILE A 648 50.76 20.69 22.26
N THR A 649 51.68 20.05 21.54
CA THR A 649 52.54 20.74 20.58
C THR A 649 51.94 20.67 19.18
N ILE A 650 51.73 21.82 18.53
CA ILE A 650 51.29 21.89 17.13
C ILE A 650 52.49 22.18 16.23
N ASN A 651 52.80 21.25 15.32
CA ASN A 651 53.87 21.38 14.34
C ASN A 651 53.32 21.56 12.93
N ALA A 652 54.01 22.34 12.10
CA ALA A 652 53.68 22.51 10.69
C ALA A 652 54.90 22.17 9.82
N ASP A 653 54.76 21.19 8.93
CA ASP A 653 55.74 20.79 7.93
C ASP A 653 55.17 21.11 6.54
N LEU A 654 55.50 22.30 6.04
CA LEU A 654 54.91 22.89 4.84
C LEU A 654 55.99 23.17 3.79
N PRO A 655 55.68 23.05 2.49
CA PRO A 655 56.61 23.40 1.42
C PRO A 655 56.72 24.93 1.29
N ASN A 656 57.84 25.42 0.74
CA ASN A 656 58.06 26.86 0.56
C ASN A 656 57.06 27.52 -0.42
N ASP A 657 56.48 26.73 -1.34
CA ASP A 657 55.48 27.14 -2.33
C ASP A 657 54.28 26.18 -2.23
N ALA A 658 53.26 26.62 -1.49
CA ALA A 658 52.01 25.92 -1.25
C ALA A 658 50.83 26.68 -1.88
N GLU A 659 50.99 27.16 -3.12
CA GLU A 659 49.89 27.77 -3.87
C GLU A 659 48.84 26.72 -4.27
N ALA A 660 47.58 27.02 -3.96
CA ALA A 660 46.41 26.27 -4.42
C ALA A 660 45.32 27.24 -4.92
N VAL A 661 44.21 26.71 -5.44
CA VAL A 661 43.04 27.50 -5.84
C VAL A 661 41.85 27.04 -5.01
N GLY A 662 41.09 27.97 -4.47
CA GLY A 662 40.01 27.67 -3.54
C GLY A 662 39.46 28.90 -2.83
N ASP A 663 38.43 28.69 -2.02
CA ASP A 663 37.86 29.72 -1.18
C ASP A 663 38.64 29.83 0.14
N ARG A 664 39.28 30.99 0.37
CA ARG A 664 40.10 31.24 1.56
C ARG A 664 39.31 31.06 2.87
N ARG A 665 38.03 31.44 2.91
CA ARG A 665 37.19 31.33 4.12
C ARG A 665 36.82 29.89 4.39
N ALA A 666 36.39 29.16 3.37
CA ALA A 666 36.05 27.74 3.48
C ALA A 666 37.28 26.89 3.87
N MET A 667 38.45 27.18 3.29
CA MET A 667 39.69 26.46 3.63
C MET A 667 40.10 26.70 5.09
N LYS A 668 39.96 27.95 5.56
CA LYS A 668 40.19 28.28 6.97
C LYS A 668 39.21 27.53 7.89
N GLN A 669 37.94 27.44 7.50
CA GLN A 669 36.92 26.69 8.25
C GLN A 669 37.27 25.20 8.34
N ILE A 670 37.66 24.58 7.21
CA ILE A 670 38.12 23.18 7.17
C ILE A 670 39.30 22.98 8.16
N LEU A 671 40.33 23.83 8.07
CA LEU A 671 41.50 23.69 8.93
C LEU A 671 41.19 23.90 10.42
N ILE A 672 40.36 24.88 10.77
CA ILE A 672 39.94 25.10 12.17
C ILE A 672 39.16 23.89 12.68
N ASN A 673 38.23 23.36 11.89
CA ASN A 673 37.43 22.18 12.29
C ASN A 673 38.31 20.95 12.52
N LEU A 674 39.26 20.70 11.63
CA LEU A 674 40.15 19.54 11.74
C LEU A 674 41.18 19.69 12.86
N LEU A 675 41.77 20.88 13.03
CA LEU A 675 42.70 21.17 14.11
C LEU A 675 42.03 21.17 15.48
N SER A 676 40.81 21.72 15.58
CA SER A 676 40.03 21.68 16.82
C SER A 676 39.73 20.24 17.22
N ASN A 677 39.33 19.39 16.26
CA ASN A 677 39.16 17.95 16.52
C ASN A 677 40.46 17.28 16.96
N ALA A 678 41.58 17.55 16.29
CA ALA A 678 42.88 17.00 16.64
C ALA A 678 43.30 17.39 18.08
N VAL A 679 43.17 18.67 18.46
CA VAL A 679 43.48 19.16 19.82
C VAL A 679 42.48 18.64 20.87
N LYS A 680 41.21 18.50 20.50
CA LYS A 680 40.15 18.01 21.37
C LYS A 680 40.36 16.56 21.78
N PHE A 681 40.73 15.69 20.83
CA PHE A 681 40.85 14.24 21.04
C PHE A 681 42.28 13.77 21.34
N THR A 682 43.25 14.68 21.32
CA THR A 682 44.59 14.44 21.84
C THR A 682 44.63 14.67 23.35
N GLY A 683 45.24 13.72 24.07
CA GLY A 683 45.42 13.82 25.52
C GLY A 683 46.53 14.80 25.92
N ASP A 684 46.73 14.98 27.23
CA ASP A 684 47.77 15.88 27.74
C ASP A 684 49.16 15.46 27.26
N ARG A 685 49.96 16.44 26.81
CA ARG A 685 51.32 16.25 26.24
C ARG A 685 51.38 15.49 24.91
N GLY A 686 50.27 15.42 24.17
CA GLY A 686 50.29 14.88 22.81
C GLY A 686 50.79 15.87 21.75
N GLN A 687 50.70 15.46 20.49
CA GLN A 687 51.23 16.22 19.36
C GLN A 687 50.24 16.23 18.20
N VAL A 688 50.12 17.37 17.55
CA VAL A 688 49.35 17.55 16.31
C VAL A 688 50.30 18.07 15.24
N THR A 689 50.34 17.43 14.08
CA THR A 689 51.22 17.80 12.97
C THR A 689 50.40 18.07 11.72
N VAL A 690 50.56 19.25 11.13
CA VAL A 690 50.02 19.59 9.81
C VAL A 690 51.13 19.41 8.78
N ARG A 691 50.94 18.50 7.82
CA ARG A 691 51.84 18.33 6.68
C ARG A 691 51.16 18.78 5.40
N ALA A 692 51.90 19.43 4.52
CA ALA A 692 51.45 19.67 3.15
C ALA A 692 52.52 19.24 2.16
N ARG A 693 52.10 18.63 1.05
CA ARG A 693 52.98 18.19 -0.05
C ARG A 693 52.26 18.39 -1.38
N ARG A 694 52.97 18.87 -2.40
CA ARG A 694 52.47 18.85 -3.78
C ARG A 694 52.56 17.43 -4.32
N ALA A 695 51.46 16.93 -4.89
CA ALA A 695 51.38 15.62 -5.53
C ALA A 695 50.27 15.64 -6.60
N ASP A 696 50.46 14.91 -7.70
CA ASP A 696 49.46 14.76 -8.78
C ASP A 696 48.91 16.09 -9.34
N GLY A 697 49.73 17.15 -9.38
CA GLY A 697 49.31 18.48 -9.84
C GLY A 697 48.55 19.31 -8.80
N GLY A 698 48.09 18.71 -7.71
CA GLY A 698 47.35 19.35 -6.61
C GLY A 698 48.13 19.49 -5.30
N LEU A 699 47.40 19.77 -4.22
CA LEU A 699 47.93 19.91 -2.86
C LEU A 699 47.35 18.83 -1.95
N ASN A 700 48.21 17.95 -1.43
CA ASN A 700 47.86 16.98 -0.40
C ASN A 700 48.17 17.57 0.98
N ILE A 701 47.19 17.56 1.87
CA ILE A 701 47.25 18.09 3.23
C ILE A 701 46.95 16.94 4.18
N GLU A 702 47.78 16.76 5.20
CA GLU A 702 47.58 15.77 6.26
C GLU A 702 47.56 16.46 7.62
N ILE A 703 46.53 16.20 8.41
CA ILE A 703 46.50 16.58 9.83
C ILE A 703 46.57 15.29 10.64
N GLU A 704 47.70 15.11 11.33
CA GLU A 704 48.01 13.94 12.16
C GLU A 704 47.95 14.33 13.64
N ASP A 705 47.22 13.57 14.44
CA ASP A 705 47.18 13.67 15.90
C ASP A 705 47.62 12.37 16.57
N THR A 706 48.16 12.48 17.79
CA THR A 706 48.55 11.32 18.62
C THR A 706 47.51 10.98 19.69
N GLY A 707 46.24 11.24 19.39
CA GLY A 707 45.12 11.09 20.31
C GLY A 707 44.60 9.67 20.46
N ILE A 708 43.35 9.57 20.95
CA ILE A 708 42.72 8.28 21.31
C ILE A 708 42.53 7.32 20.12
N GLY A 709 42.54 7.84 18.89
CA GLY A 709 42.24 7.09 17.68
C GLY A 709 40.79 6.59 17.60
N ILE A 710 40.45 5.97 16.47
CA ILE A 710 39.08 5.59 16.11
C ILE A 710 39.06 4.15 15.60
N SER A 711 37.99 3.42 15.94
CA SER A 711 37.83 2.03 15.49
C SER A 711 37.58 1.96 13.98
N ARG A 712 38.04 0.88 13.33
CA ARG A 712 37.84 0.65 11.89
C ARG A 712 36.36 0.60 11.48
N ALA A 713 35.48 0.17 12.39
CA ALA A 713 34.04 0.12 12.15
C ALA A 713 33.41 1.54 12.16
N ASP A 714 33.95 2.43 12.99
CA ASP A 714 33.43 3.79 13.15
C ASP A 714 34.00 4.77 12.11
N VAL A 715 35.23 4.55 11.63
CA VAL A 715 35.84 5.38 10.56
C VAL A 715 34.94 5.46 9.32
N ASN A 716 34.32 4.36 8.92
CA ASN A 716 33.41 4.32 7.76
C ASN A 716 32.12 5.11 7.95
N ARG A 717 31.78 5.46 9.18
CA ARG A 717 30.56 6.22 9.53
C ARG A 717 30.85 7.71 9.74
N LEU A 718 32.12 8.08 9.89
CA LEU A 718 32.56 9.46 10.08
C LEU A 718 32.44 10.28 8.79
N GLY A 719 32.07 11.55 8.94
CA GLY A 719 31.84 12.46 7.82
C GLY A 719 30.40 12.46 7.31
N GLN A 720 29.56 11.56 7.81
CA GLN A 720 28.11 11.71 7.72
C GLN A 720 27.63 12.76 8.74
N PRO A 721 26.63 13.60 8.40
CA PRO A 721 26.09 14.59 9.32
C PRO A 721 25.65 13.98 10.66
N PHE A 722 26.01 14.61 11.78
CA PHE A 722 25.59 14.26 13.15
C PHE A 722 26.02 12.87 13.64
N VAL A 723 26.97 12.22 12.97
CA VAL A 723 27.55 10.98 13.47
C VAL A 723 28.63 11.30 14.51
N GLN A 724 28.41 10.84 15.73
CA GLN A 724 29.40 10.84 16.80
C GLN A 724 29.71 9.43 17.28
N VAL A 725 30.98 9.19 17.58
CA VAL A 725 31.44 7.91 18.12
C VAL A 725 31.42 8.00 19.65
N GLU A 726 30.45 7.32 20.27
CA GLU A 726 30.37 7.23 21.73
C GLU A 726 31.38 6.19 22.26
N ASN A 727 32.43 6.67 22.93
CA ASN A 727 33.42 5.89 23.67
C ASN A 727 33.48 6.39 25.12
N GLN A 728 34.02 5.57 26.04
CA GLN A 728 34.17 5.93 27.45
C GLN A 728 34.95 7.25 27.68
N PHE A 729 35.77 7.68 26.71
CA PHE A 729 36.55 8.92 26.72
C PHE A 729 35.85 10.11 26.02
N THR A 730 34.80 9.92 25.22
CA THR A 730 34.06 11.02 24.55
C THR A 730 32.87 11.54 25.35
N LYS A 731 32.50 10.90 26.47
CA LYS A 731 31.43 11.38 27.37
C LYS A 731 31.66 12.79 27.94
N SER A 732 32.91 13.26 27.99
CA SER A 732 33.27 14.59 28.50
C SER A 732 33.24 15.70 27.45
N HIS A 733 33.04 15.38 26.17
CA HIS A 733 33.36 16.28 25.07
C HIS A 733 32.19 16.44 24.10
N LYS A 734 31.23 17.31 24.45
CA LYS A 734 30.05 17.66 23.62
C LYS A 734 30.45 18.40 22.34
N GLY A 735 29.65 18.27 21.29
CA GLY A 735 29.79 18.95 20.00
C GLY A 735 28.63 18.56 19.08
N ALA A 736 28.38 19.28 17.98
CA ALA A 736 27.25 18.96 17.10
C ALA A 736 27.48 17.76 16.16
N GLY A 737 28.74 17.28 16.04
CA GLY A 737 29.09 16.21 15.09
C GLY A 737 28.99 16.65 13.62
N LEU A 738 28.86 17.96 13.37
CA LEU A 738 28.69 18.55 12.04
C LEU A 738 30.02 18.95 11.38
N GLY A 739 31.02 19.36 12.17
CA GLY A 739 32.25 19.96 11.62
C GLY A 739 33.01 19.07 10.62
N LEU A 740 32.99 17.75 10.79
CA LEU A 740 33.64 16.81 9.87
C LEU A 740 32.84 16.62 8.57
N ALA A 741 31.51 16.61 8.65
CA ALA A 741 30.62 16.55 7.50
C ALA A 741 30.69 17.84 6.67
N ILE A 742 30.67 19.00 7.34
CA ILE A 742 30.88 20.31 6.70
C ILE A 742 32.25 20.36 6.02
N SER A 743 33.30 19.89 6.69
CA SER A 743 34.65 19.86 6.09
C SER A 743 34.69 19.01 4.82
N ARG A 744 34.09 17.81 4.85
CA ARG A 744 34.00 16.93 3.68
C ARG A 744 33.25 17.59 2.53
N SER A 745 32.06 18.13 2.79
CA SER A 745 31.26 18.78 1.73
C SER A 745 31.94 20.03 1.18
N LEU A 746 32.62 20.82 2.00
CA LEU A 746 33.41 21.95 1.52
C LEU A 746 34.57 21.47 0.63
N ILE A 747 35.27 20.39 0.99
CA ILE A 747 36.35 19.80 0.17
C ILE A 747 35.80 19.28 -1.16
N GLU A 748 34.67 18.58 -1.15
CA GLU A 748 33.98 18.09 -2.35
C GLU A 748 33.57 19.25 -3.28
N LEU A 749 33.07 20.36 -2.73
CA LEU A 749 32.77 21.57 -3.50
C LEU A 749 34.02 22.24 -4.10
N HIS A 750 35.20 22.04 -3.51
CA HIS A 750 36.49 22.45 -4.11
C HIS A 750 36.99 21.47 -5.19
N GLY A 751 36.25 20.38 -5.47
CA GLY A 751 36.69 19.30 -6.37
C GLY A 751 37.74 18.37 -5.75
N GLY A 752 37.87 18.37 -4.42
CA GLY A 752 38.83 17.56 -3.68
C GLY A 752 38.23 16.29 -3.05
N GLU A 753 39.09 15.50 -2.40
CA GLU A 753 38.72 14.29 -1.66
C GLU A 753 39.28 14.34 -0.22
N MET A 754 38.55 13.75 0.73
CA MET A 754 38.95 13.64 2.13
C MET A 754 38.89 12.18 2.60
N ASP A 755 40.01 11.68 3.14
CA ASP A 755 40.17 10.33 3.69
C ASP A 755 40.62 10.39 5.15
N ILE A 756 40.26 9.38 5.94
CA ILE A 756 40.57 9.30 7.38
C ILE A 756 41.19 7.95 7.69
N ARG A 757 42.38 7.98 8.29
CA ARG A 757 43.10 6.80 8.76
C ARG A 757 43.31 6.92 10.24
N SER A 758 42.85 5.94 11.01
CA SER A 758 42.92 6.01 12.46
C SER A 758 43.10 4.63 13.07
N GLU A 759 43.83 4.56 14.18
CA GLU A 759 44.02 3.35 14.97
C GLU A 759 43.92 3.69 16.46
N ILE A 760 43.13 2.90 17.20
CA ILE A 760 42.87 3.13 18.62
C ILE A 760 44.19 3.11 19.41
N GLY A 761 44.44 4.19 20.15
CA GLY A 761 45.63 4.37 20.98
C GLY A 761 46.88 4.86 20.24
N VAL A 762 46.81 5.00 18.91
CA VAL A 762 47.90 5.55 18.08
C VAL A 762 47.61 6.99 17.67
N GLY A 763 46.38 7.26 17.23
CA GLY A 763 45.95 8.59 16.78
C GLY A 763 45.14 8.57 15.48
N THR A 764 44.90 9.75 14.91
CA THR A 764 44.15 9.91 13.65
C THR A 764 44.92 10.76 12.65
N ILE A 765 44.85 10.39 11.39
CA ILE A 765 45.35 11.12 10.23
C ILE A 765 44.18 11.44 9.33
N VAL A 766 43.92 12.72 9.12
CA VAL A 766 42.96 13.21 8.13
C VAL A 766 43.74 13.69 6.91
N ALA A 767 43.54 13.03 5.77
CA ALA A 767 44.19 13.37 4.51
C ALA A 767 43.19 14.07 3.59
N ILE A 768 43.59 15.20 3.02
CA ILE A 768 42.81 16.03 2.11
C ILE A 768 43.60 16.18 0.82
N ARG A 769 42.95 15.96 -0.33
CA ARG A 769 43.53 16.19 -1.65
C ARG A 769 42.74 17.30 -2.33
N LEU A 770 43.42 18.40 -2.66
CA LEU A 770 42.84 19.50 -3.43
C LEU A 770 43.39 19.48 -4.87
N PRO A 771 42.56 19.74 -5.89
CA PRO A 771 43.02 19.82 -7.26
C PRO A 771 43.97 21.00 -7.50
N GLY A 772 44.79 20.88 -8.53
CA GLY A 772 45.75 21.90 -8.93
C GLY A 772 45.12 23.06 -9.73
N PRO A 773 45.86 24.17 -9.92
CA PRO A 773 45.41 25.29 -10.75
C PRO A 773 45.16 24.95 -12.23
N ALA A 774 45.57 23.77 -12.71
CA ALA A 774 45.35 23.31 -14.08
C ALA A 774 44.04 22.49 -14.26
N ASP A 775 43.41 22.03 -13.17
CA ASP A 775 42.19 21.19 -13.17
C ASP A 775 40.90 22.01 -12.96
N THR A 776 41.03 23.29 -12.61
CA THR A 776 39.89 24.17 -12.30
C THR A 776 39.04 24.58 -13.50
N ASP A 777 39.51 24.34 -14.73
CA ASP A 777 38.70 24.57 -15.94
C ASP A 777 37.57 23.52 -16.09
N GLU A 778 37.76 22.29 -15.60
CA GLU A 778 36.69 21.26 -15.57
C GLU A 778 35.66 21.50 -14.45
N VAL A 779 36.09 22.03 -13.29
CA VAL A 779 35.18 22.36 -12.17
C VAL A 779 34.25 23.53 -12.53
N ARG A 780 34.73 24.45 -13.37
CA ARG A 780 33.94 25.59 -13.86
C ARG A 780 32.81 25.15 -14.81
N GLU A 781 33.04 24.10 -15.61
CA GLU A 781 32.04 23.49 -16.50
C GLU A 781 31.01 22.65 -15.70
N PHE A 782 31.42 22.04 -14.59
CA PHE A 782 30.52 21.29 -13.68
C PHE A 782 29.56 22.21 -12.90
N GLN A 783 30.02 23.41 -12.49
CA GLN A 783 29.17 24.40 -11.82
C GLN A 783 28.13 25.04 -12.75
N GLU A 784 28.47 25.29 -14.02
CA GLU A 784 27.53 25.82 -15.02
C GLU A 784 26.41 24.82 -15.37
N THR A 785 26.61 23.52 -15.14
CA THR A 785 25.62 22.47 -15.41
C THR A 785 24.60 22.28 -14.27
N MET A 786 24.90 22.75 -13.05
CA MET A 786 23.98 22.68 -11.90
C MET A 786 23.07 23.91 -11.72
N ASP A 787 23.32 25.00 -12.46
CA ASP A 787 22.49 26.22 -12.48
C ASP A 787 21.33 26.15 -13.52
N ILE A 788 21.07 24.97 -14.10
CA ILE A 788 19.92 24.66 -14.96
C ILE A 788 18.97 23.72 -14.22
#